data_AF-A0A6J1QGP1-F1
#
_entry.id   AF-A0A6J1QGP1-F1
#
_cell.length_a   1.000
_cell.length_b   1.000
_cell.length_c   1.000
_cell.angle_alpha   90.00
_cell.angle_beta   90.00
_cell.angle_gamma   90.00
#
_symmetry.space_group_name_H-M   'P 1'
#
loop_
_entity.id
_entity.type
_entity.pdbx_description
1 polymer ?
#
loop_
_entity_poly.entity_id
_entity_poly.type
_entity_poly.pdbx_seq_one_letter_code
_entity_poly.pdbx_strand_id
1 'polypeptide(L)'
;MILFRAGSILGLLVLVSGFREYGRRELIGLRDEVRAMFDYAYTGYLTHAYPYDELRSLSCDGFDTWGSFSLTLIDALDTLAVMGNYSEFRRVAELIIGTRANFEANINVSVFETNIRVVGGLLSAHLLSRRAGVKLEPGWPCNGPLLRLAEDMAGRLIAAFDTPTGMPYGTVNLKYGVPEGETSITCTAGIGTFLLEFGTLSRLTGDPLYEEVAMNAIKALHHYRSSIGLVGNHIDVLTGHWTAQDSGIGAGVDSYFEYLAKGTLLFQDPLLASIFQEHKRAIEKYIRREDWHLWVSMTKGQVTLPVFQSLDAYWPGVLSLFGEIGDAMKSLHNYHRVWKQFGFTPEFYNIPQAEAGTNREGYPLRPELIESVMYLYRATRDPYLIQVGVDILRSLQHSAKTTCGYATINDVRDHRKADRMESFFLAETTKYLYLLFDTDNFIHNTGSEGEIIDTQWGQCVVDAGGYIFNTEAHPIDPGALYCCRPAQEIFSDKRPILKRFRPTQDSMPVDDSSPNEPNHEKDATSKNPDVMPITMTKLSEIRHHSASGKKDALNESVPSPNVSSTDDPSDSAEQEDEVEEVEEVEEEEEEEKSNRSVRLPTAQIFAPSSTMYKADDSDGPDGFEPPILSNGQYSASGLATEGGARRNFTPSPAKARFEPQIMLENIRRGNLYPTNVTARRNYQILSCQAQPFLQRMSIIGEFF
;
A
#
# COMPACT_ATOMS: atom_id res chain seq x y z
N MET A 1 67.02 -23.71 38.01
CA MET A 1 65.74 -24.41 38.25
C MET A 1 64.65 -23.52 37.65
N ILE A 2 63.84 -24.02 36.71
CA ILE A 2 62.61 -24.82 36.95
C ILE A 2 61.59 -23.98 37.74
N LEU A 3 60.35 -23.77 37.31
CA LEU A 3 59.64 -23.84 36.01
C LEU A 3 58.21 -23.28 36.29
N PHE A 4 57.45 -22.85 35.27
CA PHE A 4 55.97 -22.77 35.26
C PHE A 4 55.23 -22.04 36.42
N ARG A 5 54.50 -20.97 36.07
CA ARG A 5 53.06 -21.07 35.75
C ARG A 5 52.49 -19.83 35.05
N ALA A 6 51.60 -20.10 34.11
CA ALA A 6 50.53 -19.29 33.46
C ALA A 6 50.48 -17.75 33.70
N GLY A 7 50.29 -16.91 32.68
CA GLY A 7 50.00 -17.20 31.28
C GLY A 7 48.54 -17.56 30.98
N SER A 8 47.64 -16.59 31.12
CA SER A 8 46.29 -16.52 30.48
C SER A 8 45.60 -15.17 30.76
N ILE A 9 46.08 -14.08 30.15
CA ILE A 9 45.37 -12.78 30.09
C ILE A 9 45.55 -12.17 28.68
N LEU A 10 45.25 -12.94 27.64
CA LEU A 10 45.20 -12.46 26.26
C LEU A 10 44.19 -13.27 25.43
N GLY A 11 42.92 -13.22 25.85
CA GLY A 11 41.80 -13.89 25.19
C GLY A 11 40.47 -13.33 25.69
N LEU A 12 39.47 -13.29 24.81
CA LEU A 12 38.10 -12.78 25.05
C LEU A 12 38.02 -11.34 25.59
N LEU A 13 38.27 -10.38 24.71
CA LEU A 13 37.52 -9.11 24.72
C LEU A 13 37.21 -8.61 23.30
N VAL A 14 36.88 -9.55 22.41
CA VAL A 14 36.17 -9.23 21.16
C VAL A 14 34.68 -9.27 21.47
N LEU A 15 34.06 -8.11 21.67
CA LEU A 15 32.61 -7.99 21.69
C LEU A 15 32.09 -8.20 20.27
N VAL A 16 31.68 -9.43 19.95
CA VAL A 16 31.07 -9.76 18.66
C VAL A 16 29.60 -9.31 18.65
N SER A 17 29.38 -8.00 18.73
CA SER A 17 28.15 -7.37 18.20
C SER A 17 28.28 -7.26 16.68
N GLY A 18 28.47 -8.40 16.03
CA GLY A 18 28.75 -8.52 14.60
C GLY A 18 27.49 -8.33 13.76
N PHE A 19 27.04 -7.09 13.62
CA PHE A 19 26.06 -6.74 12.58
C PHE A 19 26.65 -7.15 11.22
N ARG A 20 25.89 -7.94 10.46
CA ARG A 20 26.30 -8.36 9.11
C ARG A 20 26.13 -7.18 8.16
N GLU A 21 27.24 -6.52 7.82
CA GLU A 21 27.27 -5.61 6.68
C GLU A 21 27.03 -6.41 5.39
N TYR A 22 26.11 -5.93 4.55
CA TYR A 22 25.81 -6.53 3.24
C TYR A 22 26.53 -5.75 2.14
N GLY A 23 27.45 -6.40 1.44
CA GLY A 23 28.15 -5.77 0.33
C GLY A 23 27.24 -5.58 -0.89
N ARG A 24 27.48 -4.55 -1.71
CA ARG A 24 26.70 -4.30 -2.95
C ARG A 24 26.62 -5.53 -3.88
N ARG A 25 27.63 -6.41 -3.87
CA ARG A 25 27.61 -7.70 -4.59
C ARG A 25 26.63 -8.72 -4.02
N GLU A 26 26.47 -8.78 -2.69
CA GLU A 26 25.47 -9.63 -2.04
C GLU A 26 24.06 -9.12 -2.31
N LEU A 27 23.84 -7.80 -2.21
CA LEU A 27 22.56 -7.17 -2.54
C LEU A 27 22.16 -7.45 -4.00
N ILE A 28 23.08 -7.29 -4.96
CA ILE A 28 22.85 -7.68 -6.36
C ILE A 28 22.50 -9.17 -6.49
N GLY A 29 23.22 -10.06 -5.79
CA GLY A 29 22.92 -11.50 -5.80
C GLY A 29 21.54 -11.85 -5.23
N LEU A 30 21.13 -11.20 -4.14
CA LEU A 30 19.81 -11.36 -3.52
C LEU A 30 18.70 -10.81 -4.42
N ARG A 31 18.89 -9.63 -5.01
CA ARG A 31 17.99 -9.05 -6.01
C ARG A 31 17.79 -9.98 -7.22
N ASP A 32 18.89 -10.51 -7.76
CA ASP A 32 18.85 -11.36 -8.94
C ASP A 32 18.25 -12.75 -8.62
N GLU A 33 18.36 -13.23 -7.38
CA GLU A 33 17.61 -14.37 -6.87
C GLU A 33 16.09 -14.08 -6.73
N VAL A 34 15.69 -12.88 -6.33
CA VAL A 34 14.28 -12.45 -6.33
C VAL A 34 13.74 -12.33 -7.75
N ARG A 35 14.51 -11.80 -8.71
CA ARG A 35 14.09 -11.79 -10.12
C ARG A 35 13.88 -13.22 -10.63
N ALA A 36 14.79 -14.15 -10.33
CA ALA A 36 14.61 -15.57 -10.67
C ALA A 36 13.43 -16.26 -9.95
N MET A 37 13.01 -15.75 -8.78
CA MET A 37 11.76 -16.17 -8.11
C MET A 37 10.52 -15.68 -8.87
N PHE A 38 10.49 -14.39 -9.23
CA PHE A 38 9.42 -13.79 -10.04
C PHE A 38 9.33 -14.47 -11.42
N ASP A 39 10.44 -14.55 -12.17
CA ASP A 39 10.48 -15.12 -13.52
C ASP A 39 9.96 -16.58 -13.55
N TYR A 40 10.30 -17.37 -12.52
CA TYR A 40 9.82 -18.75 -12.39
C TYR A 40 8.29 -18.82 -12.17
N ALA A 41 7.78 -18.01 -11.25
CA ALA A 41 6.36 -17.97 -10.89
C ALA A 41 5.49 -17.38 -12.01
N TYR A 42 5.95 -16.30 -12.63
CA TYR A 42 5.32 -15.64 -13.77
C TYR A 42 5.30 -16.52 -15.02
N THR A 43 6.42 -17.20 -15.34
CA THR A 43 6.45 -18.20 -16.44
C THR A 43 5.51 -19.38 -16.13
N GLY A 44 5.43 -19.79 -14.87
CA GLY A 44 4.47 -20.77 -14.38
C GLY A 44 3.03 -20.38 -14.68
N TYR A 45 2.61 -19.18 -14.24
CA TYR A 45 1.30 -18.61 -14.55
C TYR A 45 1.02 -18.57 -16.06
N LEU A 46 1.95 -18.03 -16.86
CA LEU A 46 1.79 -17.97 -18.33
C LEU A 46 1.66 -19.33 -19.01
N THR A 47 2.26 -20.39 -18.44
CA THR A 47 2.28 -21.74 -19.02
C THR A 47 1.07 -22.58 -18.60
N HIS A 48 0.57 -22.37 -17.38
CA HIS A 48 -0.38 -23.25 -16.72
C HIS A 48 -1.75 -22.62 -16.41
N ALA A 49 -1.80 -21.30 -16.23
CA ALA A 49 -3.00 -20.60 -15.76
C ALA A 49 -3.54 -19.53 -16.72
N TYR A 50 -2.71 -18.80 -17.46
CA TYR A 50 -3.20 -17.83 -18.44
C TYR A 50 -4.16 -18.51 -19.46
N PRO A 51 -5.38 -17.98 -19.70
CA PRO A 51 -5.85 -16.62 -19.39
C PRO A 51 -6.66 -16.44 -18.10
N TYR A 52 -6.76 -17.46 -17.25
CA TYR A 52 -7.47 -17.39 -15.95
C TYR A 52 -6.83 -16.36 -15.01
N ASP A 53 -7.55 -15.97 -13.96
CA ASP A 53 -7.07 -14.96 -13.00
C ASP A 53 -5.81 -15.39 -12.23
N GLU A 54 -5.78 -16.60 -11.67
CA GLU A 54 -4.73 -17.06 -10.73
C GLU A 54 -4.26 -18.51 -11.01
N LEU A 55 -3.11 -18.87 -10.43
CA LEU A 55 -2.43 -20.16 -10.62
C LEU A 55 -2.62 -21.08 -9.40
N ARG A 56 -2.95 -22.35 -9.67
CA ARG A 56 -2.85 -23.45 -8.71
C ARG A 56 -1.55 -24.22 -9.01
N SER A 57 -0.55 -24.03 -8.15
CA SER A 57 0.85 -24.31 -8.50
C SER A 57 1.35 -25.72 -8.09
N LEU A 58 0.52 -26.51 -7.41
CA LEU A 58 0.73 -27.94 -7.16
C LEU A 58 0.03 -28.78 -8.25
N SER A 59 -1.20 -28.44 -8.63
CA SER A 59 -1.91 -29.03 -9.78
C SER A 59 -1.33 -28.64 -11.13
N CYS A 60 -0.73 -27.44 -11.22
CA CYS A 60 -0.25 -26.81 -12.44
C CYS A 60 -1.38 -26.49 -13.45
N ASP A 61 -2.49 -25.93 -12.96
CA ASP A 61 -3.59 -25.38 -13.74
C ASP A 61 -4.10 -24.02 -13.19
N GLY A 62 -5.02 -23.35 -13.91
CA GLY A 62 -5.56 -22.04 -13.53
C GLY A 62 -6.95 -22.08 -12.88
N PHE A 63 -7.39 -20.94 -12.36
CA PHE A 63 -8.78 -20.69 -11.95
C PHE A 63 -9.10 -19.19 -11.96
N ASP A 64 -10.39 -18.86 -12.05
CA ASP A 64 -10.88 -17.47 -11.95
C ASP A 64 -11.35 -17.17 -10.53
N THR A 65 -10.83 -16.07 -9.97
CA THR A 65 -11.06 -15.66 -8.57
C THR A 65 -12.00 -14.46 -8.50
N TRP A 66 -11.78 -13.46 -9.38
CA TRP A 66 -12.40 -12.14 -9.24
C TRP A 66 -13.08 -11.61 -10.52
N GLY A 67 -12.85 -12.21 -11.69
CA GLY A 67 -13.73 -11.98 -12.85
C GLY A 67 -13.25 -12.41 -14.23
N SER A 68 -12.23 -13.27 -14.35
CA SER A 68 -11.66 -13.69 -15.65
C SER A 68 -11.03 -12.51 -16.41
N PHE A 69 -10.37 -11.62 -15.66
CA PHE A 69 -9.60 -10.49 -16.18
C PHE A 69 -8.17 -10.85 -16.54
N SER A 70 -7.79 -12.13 -16.37
CA SER A 70 -6.39 -12.56 -16.36
C SER A 70 -5.64 -11.79 -15.27
N LEU A 71 -6.24 -11.68 -14.08
CA LEU A 71 -5.83 -10.82 -12.97
C LEU A 71 -4.31 -10.73 -12.80
N THR A 72 -3.64 -11.87 -12.54
CA THR A 72 -2.18 -11.97 -12.34
C THR A 72 -1.35 -11.33 -13.49
N LEU A 73 -1.88 -11.29 -14.72
CA LEU A 73 -1.21 -10.65 -15.85
C LEU A 73 -1.27 -9.12 -15.82
N ILE A 74 -2.36 -8.55 -15.29
CA ILE A 74 -2.52 -7.10 -15.07
C ILE A 74 -1.71 -6.70 -13.84
N ASP A 75 -1.83 -7.48 -12.78
CA ASP A 75 -1.24 -7.27 -11.46
C ASP A 75 0.29 -7.26 -11.51
N ALA A 76 0.90 -8.23 -12.20
CA ALA A 76 2.35 -8.32 -12.36
C ALA A 76 2.93 -7.34 -13.41
N LEU A 77 2.11 -6.55 -14.12
CA LEU A 77 2.56 -5.78 -15.28
C LEU A 77 3.56 -4.68 -14.90
N ASP A 78 3.26 -3.88 -13.87
CA ASP A 78 4.18 -2.86 -13.37
C ASP A 78 5.49 -3.45 -12.81
N THR A 79 5.42 -4.66 -12.25
CA THR A 79 6.55 -5.40 -11.68
C THR A 79 7.57 -5.75 -12.75
N LEU A 80 7.12 -6.10 -13.96
CA LEU A 80 7.99 -6.27 -15.12
C LEU A 80 8.81 -5.00 -15.42
N ALA A 81 8.21 -3.81 -15.29
CA ALA A 81 8.94 -2.56 -15.44
C ALA A 81 9.87 -2.25 -14.26
N VAL A 82 9.44 -2.49 -13.02
CA VAL A 82 10.27 -2.31 -11.80
C VAL A 82 11.53 -3.21 -11.84
N MET A 83 11.40 -4.45 -12.31
CA MET A 83 12.51 -5.39 -12.47
C MET A 83 13.32 -5.22 -13.77
N GLY A 84 12.93 -4.27 -14.64
CA GLY A 84 13.63 -3.91 -15.88
C GLY A 84 13.30 -4.77 -17.11
N ASN A 85 12.33 -5.69 -17.03
CA ASN A 85 11.85 -6.52 -18.15
C ASN A 85 10.87 -5.76 -19.05
N TYR A 86 11.32 -4.63 -19.61
CA TYR A 86 10.51 -3.77 -20.47
C TYR A 86 10.05 -4.45 -21.77
N SER A 87 10.73 -5.50 -22.22
CA SER A 87 10.33 -6.26 -23.41
C SER A 87 9.07 -7.07 -23.17
N GLU A 88 8.97 -7.75 -22.02
CA GLU A 88 7.75 -8.46 -21.63
C GLU A 88 6.64 -7.48 -21.26
N PHE A 89 6.97 -6.38 -20.56
CA PHE A 89 6.02 -5.29 -20.29
C PHE A 89 5.30 -4.82 -21.56
N ARG A 90 6.05 -4.51 -22.63
CA ARG A 90 5.45 -4.07 -23.91
C ARG A 90 4.57 -5.16 -24.52
N ARG A 91 5.04 -6.42 -24.53
CA ARG A 91 4.26 -7.57 -25.04
C ARG A 91 2.92 -7.72 -24.32
N VAL A 92 2.93 -7.59 -23.00
CA VAL A 92 1.73 -7.75 -22.15
C VAL A 92 0.80 -6.54 -22.27
N ALA A 93 1.32 -5.31 -22.27
CA ALA A 93 0.53 -4.10 -22.51
C ALA A 93 -0.16 -4.17 -23.89
N GLU A 94 0.58 -4.49 -24.96
CA GLU A 94 0.01 -4.66 -26.30
C GLU A 94 -1.01 -5.81 -26.37
N LEU A 95 -0.81 -6.90 -25.63
CA LEU A 95 -1.76 -8.01 -25.51
C LEU A 95 -3.07 -7.58 -24.82
N ILE A 96 -2.99 -6.85 -23.71
CA ILE A 96 -4.18 -6.35 -22.98
C ILE A 96 -4.96 -5.37 -23.86
N ILE A 97 -4.27 -4.40 -24.47
CA ILE A 97 -4.88 -3.39 -25.37
C ILE A 97 -5.48 -4.06 -26.62
N GLY A 98 -4.85 -5.11 -27.15
CA GLY A 98 -5.29 -5.83 -28.33
C GLY A 98 -6.43 -6.84 -28.09
N THR A 99 -6.62 -7.29 -26.84
CA THR A 99 -7.66 -8.28 -26.49
C THR A 99 -8.88 -7.66 -25.80
N ARG A 100 -8.74 -6.53 -25.10
CA ARG A 100 -9.83 -5.89 -24.34
C ARG A 100 -10.16 -4.52 -24.92
N ALA A 101 -11.39 -4.40 -25.46
CA ALA A 101 -11.95 -3.12 -25.91
C ALA A 101 -12.67 -2.36 -24.78
N ASN A 102 -13.18 -3.09 -23.79
CA ASN A 102 -13.78 -2.65 -22.53
C ASN A 102 -13.93 -3.87 -21.59
N PHE A 103 -14.44 -3.66 -20.38
CA PHE A 103 -14.73 -4.69 -19.38
C PHE A 103 -16.23 -5.02 -19.26
N GLU A 104 -17.04 -4.87 -20.31
CA GLU A 104 -18.47 -5.20 -20.24
C GLU A 104 -18.73 -6.72 -20.25
N ALA A 105 -18.79 -7.30 -19.06
CA ALA A 105 -19.17 -8.69 -18.83
C ALA A 105 -20.41 -8.79 -17.91
N ASN A 106 -21.27 -9.78 -18.15
CA ASN A 106 -22.31 -10.14 -17.18
C ASN A 106 -21.68 -11.03 -16.09
N ILE A 107 -20.90 -10.40 -15.21
CA ILE A 107 -20.22 -11.03 -14.09
C ILE A 107 -20.27 -10.10 -12.88
N ASN A 108 -20.42 -10.68 -11.69
CA ASN A 108 -20.36 -9.96 -10.42
C ASN A 108 -18.91 -9.95 -9.94
N VAL A 109 -18.43 -8.80 -9.49
CA VAL A 109 -17.05 -8.60 -9.01
C VAL A 109 -17.03 -7.91 -7.66
N SER A 110 -16.00 -8.17 -6.85
CA SER A 110 -15.71 -7.35 -5.66
C SER A 110 -15.26 -5.96 -6.09
N VAL A 111 -15.91 -4.93 -5.57
CA VAL A 111 -15.66 -3.53 -5.92
C VAL A 111 -14.29 -3.07 -5.40
N PHE A 112 -13.89 -3.56 -4.23
CA PHE A 112 -12.58 -3.33 -3.60
C PHE A 112 -11.44 -3.98 -4.41
N GLU A 113 -11.48 -5.30 -4.61
CA GLU A 113 -10.44 -6.06 -5.31
C GLU A 113 -10.25 -5.55 -6.75
N THR A 114 -11.35 -5.28 -7.45
CA THR A 114 -11.30 -4.79 -8.84
C THR A 114 -10.69 -3.38 -8.91
N ASN A 115 -10.87 -2.56 -7.88
CA ASN A 115 -10.21 -1.26 -7.82
C ASN A 115 -8.70 -1.41 -7.58
N ILE A 116 -8.29 -2.05 -6.48
CA ILE A 116 -6.90 -2.05 -6.05
C ILE A 116 -5.99 -2.78 -7.06
N ARG A 117 -6.44 -3.92 -7.62
CA ARG A 117 -5.69 -4.74 -8.58
C ARG A 117 -5.86 -4.27 -10.03
N VAL A 118 -7.10 -4.22 -10.53
CA VAL A 118 -7.35 -3.96 -11.96
C VAL A 118 -7.24 -2.47 -12.32
N VAL A 119 -7.88 -1.57 -11.55
CA VAL A 119 -7.76 -0.12 -11.81
C VAL A 119 -6.36 0.37 -11.44
N GLY A 120 -5.83 -0.05 -10.29
CA GLY A 120 -4.46 0.26 -9.84
C GLY A 120 -3.38 -0.20 -10.82
N GLY A 121 -3.39 -1.47 -11.22
CA GLY A 121 -2.40 -2.05 -12.14
C GLY A 121 -2.43 -1.41 -13.53
N LEU A 122 -3.62 -1.13 -14.07
CA LEU A 122 -3.76 -0.41 -15.35
C LEU A 122 -3.26 1.04 -15.28
N LEU A 123 -3.51 1.75 -14.17
CA LEU A 123 -3.01 3.12 -13.96
C LEU A 123 -1.48 3.14 -13.80
N SER A 124 -0.90 2.24 -13.01
CA SER A 124 0.56 2.16 -12.86
C SER A 124 1.24 1.74 -14.16
N ALA A 125 0.71 0.76 -14.89
CA ALA A 125 1.21 0.38 -16.20
C ALA A 125 1.10 1.53 -17.22
N HIS A 126 0.03 2.33 -17.18
CA HIS A 126 -0.10 3.54 -18.01
C HIS A 126 0.97 4.59 -17.68
N LEU A 127 1.31 4.79 -16.40
CA LEU A 127 2.34 5.72 -15.95
C LEU A 127 3.77 5.20 -16.25
N LEU A 128 4.02 3.89 -16.16
CA LEU A 128 5.31 3.29 -16.48
C LEU A 128 5.51 3.04 -17.98
N SER A 129 4.46 3.17 -18.81
CA SER A 129 4.50 2.92 -20.26
C SER A 129 5.57 3.73 -21.00
N ARG A 130 5.83 4.98 -20.60
CA ARG A 130 6.90 5.81 -21.19
C ARG A 130 8.27 5.20 -20.94
N ARG A 131 8.59 4.96 -19.66
CA ARG A 131 9.84 4.33 -19.21
C ARG A 131 10.07 2.95 -19.80
N ALA A 132 9.00 2.17 -19.98
CA ALA A 132 9.06 0.86 -20.63
C ALA A 132 9.16 0.91 -22.17
N GLY A 133 9.13 2.09 -22.79
CA GLY A 133 9.23 2.27 -24.23
C GLY A 133 8.00 1.79 -25.01
N VAL A 134 6.81 1.76 -24.39
CA VAL A 134 5.55 1.53 -25.10
C VAL A 134 5.33 2.66 -26.11
N LYS A 135 4.76 2.34 -27.27
CA LYS A 135 4.35 3.34 -28.26
C LYS A 135 3.18 4.19 -27.72
N LEU A 136 3.50 5.33 -27.12
CA LEU A 136 2.53 6.26 -26.54
C LEU A 136 1.63 6.89 -27.61
N GLU A 137 0.39 7.21 -27.21
CA GLU A 137 -0.48 8.13 -27.94
C GLU A 137 -0.14 9.60 -27.63
N PRO A 138 -0.45 10.54 -28.55
CA PRO A 138 -0.44 11.96 -28.23
C PRO A 138 -1.30 12.27 -26.99
N GLY A 139 -0.78 13.12 -26.11
CA GLY A 139 -1.47 13.55 -24.88
C GLY A 139 -1.11 12.77 -23.61
N TRP A 140 -0.27 11.72 -23.67
CA TRP A 140 0.27 11.07 -22.46
C TRP A 140 0.95 12.09 -21.52
N PRO A 141 0.78 12.00 -20.18
CA PRO A 141 0.10 10.94 -19.40
C PRO A 141 -1.43 11.10 -19.32
N CYS A 142 -2.00 12.10 -19.97
CA CYS A 142 -3.41 12.49 -19.83
C CYS A 142 -4.34 11.85 -20.88
N ASN A 143 -3.77 11.03 -21.77
CA ASN A 143 -4.46 10.15 -22.69
C ASN A 143 -3.61 8.89 -22.90
N GLY A 144 -4.26 7.75 -23.08
CA GLY A 144 -3.62 6.49 -23.44
C GLY A 144 -4.60 5.31 -23.38
N PRO A 145 -4.29 4.18 -24.05
CA PRO A 145 -5.20 3.04 -24.11
C PRO A 145 -5.37 2.35 -22.76
N LEU A 146 -4.31 2.24 -21.94
CA LEU A 146 -4.40 1.67 -20.59
C LEU A 146 -5.20 2.57 -19.63
N LEU A 147 -5.02 3.89 -19.70
CA LEU A 147 -5.84 4.86 -18.95
C LEU A 147 -7.35 4.72 -19.26
N ARG A 148 -7.71 4.57 -20.54
CA ARG A 148 -9.13 4.37 -20.95
C ARG A 148 -9.69 3.03 -20.50
N LEU A 149 -8.86 1.99 -20.35
CA LEU A 149 -9.28 0.71 -19.76
C LEU A 149 -9.48 0.82 -18.24
N ALA A 150 -8.63 1.57 -17.54
CA ALA A 150 -8.84 1.90 -16.13
C ALA A 150 -10.12 2.73 -15.92
N GLU A 151 -10.38 3.70 -16.80
CA GLU A 151 -11.59 4.53 -16.82
C GLU A 151 -12.87 3.71 -17.06
N ASP A 152 -12.86 2.81 -18.04
CA ASP A 152 -14.01 1.92 -18.31
C ASP A 152 -14.32 1.00 -17.13
N MET A 153 -13.30 0.47 -16.44
CA MET A 153 -13.50 -0.33 -15.24
C MET A 153 -14.04 0.52 -14.08
N ALA A 154 -13.39 1.63 -13.74
CA ALA A 154 -13.82 2.52 -12.66
C ALA A 154 -15.25 3.05 -12.88
N GLY A 155 -15.62 3.39 -14.12
CA GLY A 155 -16.97 3.82 -14.49
C GLY A 155 -18.05 2.76 -14.23
N ARG A 156 -17.70 1.46 -14.25
CA ARG A 156 -18.59 0.35 -13.85
C ARG A 156 -18.67 0.23 -12.33
N LEU A 157 -17.54 0.38 -11.62
CA LEU A 157 -17.47 0.34 -10.15
C LEU A 157 -18.24 1.49 -9.48
N ILE A 158 -18.27 2.67 -10.09
CA ILE A 158 -18.97 3.87 -9.57
C ILE A 158 -20.46 3.62 -9.25
N ALA A 159 -21.13 2.67 -9.92
CA ALA A 159 -22.51 2.29 -9.62
C ALA A 159 -22.71 1.71 -8.21
N ALA A 160 -21.66 1.18 -7.58
CA ALA A 160 -21.69 0.68 -6.20
C ALA A 160 -21.90 1.78 -5.15
N PHE A 161 -21.49 3.02 -5.45
CA PHE A 161 -21.55 4.16 -4.53
C PHE A 161 -22.94 4.82 -4.47
N ASP A 162 -23.93 4.34 -5.21
CA ASP A 162 -25.30 4.90 -5.28
C ASP A 162 -26.14 4.50 -4.05
N THR A 163 -25.68 4.98 -2.88
CA THR A 163 -26.26 4.71 -1.55
C THR A 163 -26.61 6.00 -0.83
N PRO A 164 -27.54 5.99 0.16
CA PRO A 164 -27.87 7.17 0.96
C PRO A 164 -26.69 7.80 1.71
N THR A 165 -25.61 7.05 1.92
CA THR A 165 -24.37 7.52 2.57
C THR A 165 -23.26 7.85 1.56
N GLY A 166 -23.35 7.36 0.33
CA GLY A 166 -22.25 7.38 -0.63
C GLY A 166 -21.05 6.51 -0.24
N MET A 167 -21.23 5.54 0.66
CA MET A 167 -20.31 4.40 0.87
C MET A 167 -20.72 3.28 -0.11
N PRO A 168 -19.77 2.58 -0.77
CA PRO A 168 -20.10 1.60 -1.80
C PRO A 168 -20.61 0.27 -1.24
N TYR A 169 -21.48 -0.39 -2.01
CA TYR A 169 -21.72 -1.83 -1.89
C TYR A 169 -20.44 -2.63 -2.20
N GLY A 170 -20.24 -3.76 -1.52
CA GLY A 170 -19.09 -4.65 -1.75
C GLY A 170 -19.04 -5.30 -3.15
N THR A 171 -20.20 -5.55 -3.79
CA THR A 171 -20.28 -6.24 -5.09
C THR A 171 -20.98 -5.39 -6.16
N VAL A 172 -20.51 -5.48 -7.41
CA VAL A 172 -21.17 -4.88 -8.58
C VAL A 172 -21.17 -5.86 -9.77
N ASN A 173 -22.19 -5.82 -10.62
CA ASN A 173 -22.17 -6.51 -11.92
C ASN A 173 -21.67 -5.55 -13.01
N LEU A 174 -20.63 -5.94 -13.76
CA LEU A 174 -19.96 -5.06 -14.73
C LEU A 174 -20.81 -4.65 -15.94
N LYS A 175 -21.99 -5.24 -16.12
CA LYS A 175 -22.99 -4.89 -17.16
C LYS A 175 -24.27 -4.28 -16.59
N TYR A 176 -24.66 -4.62 -15.36
CA TYR A 176 -25.98 -4.29 -14.79
C TYR A 176 -25.95 -3.41 -13.53
N GLY A 177 -24.77 -3.10 -12.97
CA GLY A 177 -24.65 -2.35 -11.72
C GLY A 177 -24.87 -3.24 -10.48
N VAL A 178 -25.26 -2.64 -9.35
CA VAL A 178 -25.46 -3.38 -8.08
C VAL A 178 -26.56 -4.44 -8.22
N PRO A 179 -26.30 -5.73 -7.91
CA PRO A 179 -27.29 -6.80 -8.00
C PRO A 179 -28.55 -6.57 -7.15
N GLU A 180 -29.68 -7.16 -7.56
CA GLU A 180 -30.88 -7.19 -6.73
C GLU A 180 -30.69 -8.17 -5.55
N GLY A 181 -30.84 -7.67 -4.32
CA GLY A 181 -30.60 -8.45 -3.11
C GLY A 181 -29.15 -8.42 -2.60
N GLU A 182 -28.28 -7.57 -3.16
CA GLU A 182 -26.92 -7.34 -2.66
C GLU A 182 -26.92 -6.91 -1.19
N THR A 183 -25.91 -7.34 -0.42
CA THR A 183 -25.80 -7.01 1.01
C THR A 183 -25.50 -5.53 1.21
N SER A 184 -26.21 -4.87 2.13
CA SER A 184 -25.86 -3.52 2.57
C SER A 184 -24.64 -3.48 3.50
N ILE A 185 -24.08 -4.63 3.90
CA ILE A 185 -22.98 -4.70 4.86
C ILE A 185 -21.65 -4.79 4.12
N THR A 186 -20.71 -3.90 4.41
CA THR A 186 -19.37 -3.86 3.79
C THR A 186 -18.32 -3.47 4.84
N CYS A 187 -17.07 -3.91 4.65
CA CYS A 187 -15.96 -3.63 5.58
C CYS A 187 -15.43 -2.20 5.42
N THR A 188 -14.72 -1.69 6.43
CA THR A 188 -14.15 -0.32 6.41
C THR A 188 -13.13 -0.13 5.28
N ALA A 189 -12.25 -1.12 5.05
CA ALA A 189 -11.34 -1.14 3.91
C ALA A 189 -12.10 -1.08 2.57
N GLY A 190 -13.11 -1.93 2.40
CA GLY A 190 -14.00 -1.99 1.23
C GLY A 190 -14.82 -0.73 0.95
N ILE A 191 -14.71 0.30 1.79
CA ILE A 191 -15.34 1.63 1.62
C ILE A 191 -14.28 2.74 1.48
N GLY A 192 -13.14 2.62 2.17
CA GLY A 192 -12.09 3.64 2.21
C GLY A 192 -11.09 3.59 1.04
N THR A 193 -10.86 2.40 0.50
CA THR A 193 -9.67 2.07 -0.30
C THR A 193 -9.90 2.28 -1.81
N PHE A 194 -10.24 3.53 -2.18
CA PHE A 194 -10.47 3.95 -3.58
C PHE A 194 -9.72 5.23 -3.97
N LEU A 195 -9.35 6.07 -3.00
CA LEU A 195 -8.91 7.44 -3.29
C LEU A 195 -7.62 7.53 -4.10
N LEU A 196 -6.70 6.57 -3.98
CA LEU A 196 -5.44 6.59 -4.75
C LEU A 196 -5.70 6.37 -6.24
N GLU A 197 -6.51 5.38 -6.61
CA GLU A 197 -6.86 5.06 -7.99
C GLU A 197 -7.82 6.10 -8.56
N PHE A 198 -8.94 6.34 -7.87
CA PHE A 198 -9.99 7.25 -8.34
C PHE A 198 -9.50 8.70 -8.38
N GLY A 199 -8.68 9.12 -7.41
CA GLY A 199 -8.00 10.41 -7.44
C GLY A 199 -6.97 10.47 -8.59
N THR A 200 -6.17 9.43 -8.80
CA THR A 200 -5.23 9.39 -9.94
C THR A 200 -5.96 9.49 -11.27
N LEU A 201 -7.03 8.72 -11.46
CA LEU A 201 -7.87 8.73 -12.65
C LEU A 201 -8.44 10.13 -12.91
N SER A 202 -9.12 10.73 -11.92
CA SER A 202 -9.64 12.12 -12.00
C SER A 202 -8.55 13.16 -12.32
N ARG A 203 -7.35 13.00 -11.77
CA ARG A 203 -6.23 13.92 -12.04
C ARG A 203 -5.60 13.73 -13.43
N LEU A 204 -5.75 12.57 -14.06
CA LEU A 204 -5.24 12.28 -15.41
C LEU A 204 -6.26 12.59 -16.52
N THR A 205 -7.54 12.25 -16.32
CA THR A 205 -8.62 12.48 -17.32
C THR A 205 -9.24 13.87 -17.19
N GLY A 206 -9.21 14.45 -15.99
CA GLY A 206 -9.86 15.73 -15.68
C GLY A 206 -11.33 15.62 -15.25
N ASP A 207 -11.91 14.42 -15.21
CA ASP A 207 -13.27 14.21 -14.67
C ASP A 207 -13.23 14.12 -13.12
N PRO A 208 -13.81 15.08 -12.38
CA PRO A 208 -13.80 15.08 -10.92
C PRO A 208 -14.70 14.01 -10.27
N LEU A 209 -15.51 13.27 -11.04
CA LEU A 209 -16.44 12.24 -10.55
C LEU A 209 -15.76 11.27 -9.56
N TYR A 210 -14.68 10.63 -9.99
CA TYR A 210 -14.04 9.56 -9.23
C TYR A 210 -13.44 10.07 -7.91
N GLU A 211 -12.63 11.14 -7.94
CA GLU A 211 -12.04 11.75 -6.75
C GLU A 211 -13.11 12.23 -5.76
N GLU A 212 -14.18 12.91 -6.22
CA GLU A 212 -15.23 13.41 -5.32
C GLU A 212 -16.08 12.29 -4.70
N VAL A 213 -16.30 11.18 -5.41
CA VAL A 213 -17.00 10.00 -4.88
C VAL A 213 -16.16 9.28 -3.82
N ALA A 214 -14.89 8.95 -4.10
CA ALA A 214 -14.00 8.30 -3.13
C ALA A 214 -13.75 9.19 -1.88
N MET A 215 -13.57 10.49 -2.09
CA MET A 215 -13.46 11.49 -1.03
C MET A 215 -14.77 11.66 -0.24
N ASN A 216 -15.94 11.33 -0.79
CA ASN A 216 -17.19 11.30 -0.04
C ASN A 216 -17.26 10.07 0.88
N ALA A 217 -16.91 8.87 0.38
CA ALA A 217 -16.88 7.64 1.18
C ALA A 217 -15.93 7.74 2.40
N ILE A 218 -14.73 8.30 2.21
CA ILE A 218 -13.78 8.56 3.31
C ILE A 218 -14.35 9.51 4.37
N LYS A 219 -15.09 10.54 3.98
CA LYS A 219 -15.78 11.45 4.92
C LYS A 219 -16.95 10.76 5.63
N ALA A 220 -17.65 9.85 4.96
CA ALA A 220 -18.74 9.07 5.56
C ALA A 220 -18.20 8.16 6.68
N LEU A 221 -17.16 7.36 6.41
CA LEU A 221 -16.48 6.55 7.45
C LEU A 221 -16.02 7.41 8.64
N HIS A 222 -15.37 8.53 8.35
CA HIS A 222 -14.93 9.46 9.38
C HIS A 222 -16.12 10.06 10.16
N HIS A 223 -17.24 10.39 9.51
CA HIS A 223 -18.44 10.90 10.17
C HIS A 223 -19.08 9.87 11.12
N TYR A 224 -19.18 8.61 10.68
CA TYR A 224 -19.78 7.53 11.48
C TYR A 224 -18.86 6.94 12.56
N ARG A 225 -17.61 7.41 12.70
CA ARG A 225 -16.67 6.96 13.75
C ARG A 225 -17.25 7.10 15.17
N SER A 226 -16.79 6.26 16.08
CA SER A 226 -17.23 6.26 17.48
C SER A 226 -16.87 7.56 18.21
N SER A 227 -17.49 7.79 19.37
CA SER A 227 -17.16 8.90 20.27
C SER A 227 -15.71 8.91 20.78
N ILE A 228 -14.97 7.80 20.62
CA ILE A 228 -13.53 7.71 20.93
C ILE A 228 -12.62 7.76 19.69
N GLY A 229 -13.19 7.99 18.50
CA GLY A 229 -12.44 8.19 17.24
C GLY A 229 -12.10 6.92 16.46
N LEU A 230 -12.54 5.75 16.93
CA LEU A 230 -12.33 4.47 16.25
C LEU A 230 -13.46 4.17 15.24
N VAL A 231 -13.12 3.39 14.21
CA VAL A 231 -14.06 2.80 13.24
C VAL A 231 -14.23 1.32 13.54
N GLY A 232 -15.37 0.74 13.20
CA GLY A 232 -15.60 -0.70 13.33
C GLY A 232 -15.03 -1.46 12.13
N ASN A 233 -15.25 -2.78 12.12
CA ASN A 233 -14.79 -3.64 11.05
C ASN A 233 -15.78 -3.69 9.87
N HIS A 234 -17.09 -3.73 10.14
CA HIS A 234 -18.16 -3.74 9.13
C HIS A 234 -19.31 -2.77 9.48
N ILE A 235 -19.86 -2.13 8.44
CA ILE A 235 -20.91 -1.10 8.52
C ILE A 235 -21.99 -1.35 7.47
N ASP A 236 -23.24 -1.00 7.79
CA ASP A 236 -24.35 -0.93 6.85
C ASP A 236 -24.28 0.37 6.02
N VAL A 237 -24.11 0.26 4.70
CA VAL A 237 -23.92 1.41 3.80
C VAL A 237 -25.19 2.19 3.46
N LEU A 238 -26.36 1.70 3.89
CA LEU A 238 -27.64 2.39 3.71
C LEU A 238 -28.00 3.28 4.91
N THR A 239 -27.49 2.95 6.10
CA THR A 239 -27.84 3.60 7.37
C THR A 239 -26.65 4.19 8.13
N GLY A 240 -25.43 3.70 7.86
CA GLY A 240 -24.22 4.02 8.64
C GLY A 240 -24.14 3.30 9.99
N HIS A 241 -24.86 2.19 10.17
CA HIS A 241 -24.83 1.43 11.42
C HIS A 241 -23.72 0.38 11.45
N TRP A 242 -22.86 0.42 12.46
CA TRP A 242 -21.77 -0.55 12.65
C TRP A 242 -22.29 -1.91 13.10
N THR A 243 -22.18 -2.91 12.23
CA THR A 243 -22.63 -4.29 12.46
C THR A 243 -21.54 -5.17 13.08
N ALA A 244 -20.26 -4.91 12.78
CA ALA A 244 -19.13 -5.46 13.52
C ALA A 244 -18.36 -4.33 14.20
N GLN A 245 -18.43 -4.28 15.53
CA GLN A 245 -17.95 -3.16 16.36
C GLN A 245 -16.57 -3.41 17.00
N ASP A 246 -15.90 -4.49 16.61
CA ASP A 246 -14.47 -4.66 16.83
C ASP A 246 -13.66 -3.75 15.90
N SER A 247 -12.48 -3.36 16.36
CA SER A 247 -11.62 -2.33 15.78
C SER A 247 -10.17 -2.74 15.95
N GLY A 248 -9.38 -2.62 14.89
CA GLY A 248 -7.96 -2.94 14.86
C GLY A 248 -7.28 -2.15 13.75
N ILE A 249 -6.06 -2.54 13.38
CA ILE A 249 -5.37 -2.01 12.20
C ILE A 249 -5.27 -3.02 11.05
N GLY A 250 -5.60 -4.30 11.27
CA GLY A 250 -5.59 -5.34 10.25
C GLY A 250 -6.95 -5.53 9.55
N ALA A 251 -7.23 -6.80 9.24
CA ALA A 251 -8.16 -7.27 8.20
C ALA A 251 -9.50 -6.53 8.16
N GLY A 252 -9.76 -5.84 7.04
CA GLY A 252 -11.00 -5.13 6.77
C GLY A 252 -11.04 -3.69 7.30
N VAL A 253 -9.92 -3.18 7.84
CA VAL A 253 -9.76 -1.79 8.29
C VAL A 253 -8.45 -1.19 7.78
N ASP A 254 -7.34 -1.91 7.91
CA ASP A 254 -6.04 -1.74 7.23
C ASP A 254 -5.89 -0.54 6.28
N SER A 255 -6.28 -0.76 5.03
CA SER A 255 -6.04 0.06 3.86
C SER A 255 -6.84 1.38 3.87
N TYR A 256 -7.87 1.53 4.73
CA TYR A 256 -8.49 2.84 4.99
C TYR A 256 -7.51 3.80 5.66
N PHE A 257 -6.80 3.34 6.71
CA PHE A 257 -5.78 4.17 7.36
C PHE A 257 -4.57 4.39 6.44
N GLU A 258 -4.24 3.40 5.60
CA GLU A 258 -3.24 3.55 4.57
C GLU A 258 -3.60 4.63 3.54
N TYR A 259 -4.83 4.64 3.02
CA TYR A 259 -5.25 5.59 1.98
C TYR A 259 -5.39 7.01 2.53
N LEU A 260 -5.70 7.16 3.82
CA LEU A 260 -5.56 8.43 4.53
C LEU A 260 -4.09 8.90 4.60
N ALA A 261 -3.16 7.99 4.90
CA ALA A 261 -1.72 8.25 4.93
C ALA A 261 -1.12 8.53 3.54
N LYS A 262 -1.09 7.52 2.66
CA LYS A 262 -0.54 7.58 1.30
C LYS A 262 -1.27 8.64 0.45
N GLY A 263 -2.58 8.82 0.62
CA GLY A 263 -3.36 9.87 -0.05
C GLY A 263 -3.03 11.29 0.40
N THR A 264 -2.66 11.50 1.67
CA THR A 264 -2.10 12.78 2.14
C THR A 264 -0.84 13.14 1.37
N LEU A 265 0.05 12.17 1.13
CA LEU A 265 1.31 12.37 0.42
C LEU A 265 1.09 12.60 -1.09
N LEU A 266 0.23 11.79 -1.73
CA LEU A 266 -0.02 11.83 -3.16
C LEU A 266 -0.76 13.11 -3.60
N PHE A 267 -1.82 13.49 -2.87
CA PHE A 267 -2.69 14.60 -3.25
C PHE A 267 -2.40 15.92 -2.53
N GLN A 268 -1.60 15.89 -1.46
CA GLN A 268 -1.24 17.05 -0.63
C GLN A 268 -2.45 17.77 -0.02
N ASP A 269 -3.52 17.05 0.35
CA ASP A 269 -4.72 17.61 1.01
C ASP A 269 -4.59 17.61 2.55
N PRO A 270 -4.55 18.79 3.21
CA PRO A 270 -4.58 18.90 4.67
C PRO A 270 -5.79 18.24 5.36
N LEU A 271 -6.90 18.01 4.64
CA LEU A 271 -8.05 17.29 5.15
C LEU A 271 -7.72 15.82 5.46
N LEU A 272 -7.03 15.14 4.54
CA LEU A 272 -6.63 13.73 4.71
C LEU A 272 -5.65 13.62 5.88
N ALA A 273 -4.70 14.54 5.98
CA ALA A 273 -3.78 14.62 7.11
C ALA A 273 -4.49 14.80 8.46
N SER A 274 -5.53 15.64 8.52
CA SER A 274 -6.33 15.84 9.73
C SER A 274 -7.06 14.56 10.14
N ILE A 275 -7.72 13.90 9.17
CA ILE A 275 -8.45 12.65 9.40
C ILE A 275 -7.49 11.53 9.83
N PHE A 276 -6.36 11.37 9.14
CA PHE A 276 -5.31 10.41 9.49
C PHE A 276 -4.80 10.64 10.92
N GLN A 277 -4.43 11.87 11.27
CA GLN A 277 -3.93 12.18 12.62
C GLN A 277 -4.99 12.00 13.72
N GLU A 278 -6.28 12.23 13.43
CA GLU A 278 -7.35 11.92 14.39
C GLU A 278 -7.48 10.41 14.64
N HIS A 279 -7.53 9.59 13.59
CA HIS A 279 -7.60 8.14 13.73
C HIS A 279 -6.32 7.56 14.35
N LYS A 280 -5.13 8.03 13.95
CA LYS A 280 -3.85 7.62 14.56
C LYS A 280 -3.83 7.90 16.06
N ARG A 281 -4.26 9.09 16.52
CA ARG A 281 -4.36 9.39 17.96
C ARG A 281 -5.30 8.43 18.71
N ALA A 282 -6.34 7.92 18.05
CA ALA A 282 -7.23 6.90 18.63
C ALA A 282 -6.58 5.50 18.63
N ILE A 283 -5.88 5.11 17.56
CA ILE A 283 -5.12 3.85 17.47
C ILE A 283 -4.05 3.79 18.57
N GLU A 284 -3.21 4.81 18.67
CA GLU A 284 -2.13 4.91 19.67
C GLU A 284 -2.64 4.87 21.11
N LYS A 285 -3.83 5.41 21.37
CA LYS A 285 -4.43 5.47 22.71
C LYS A 285 -5.19 4.19 23.08
N TYR A 286 -5.92 3.59 22.15
CA TYR A 286 -6.89 2.54 22.44
C TYR A 286 -6.52 1.17 21.88
N ILE A 287 -5.89 1.09 20.71
CA ILE A 287 -5.50 -0.17 20.06
C ILE A 287 -4.09 -0.62 20.47
N ARG A 288 -3.11 0.29 20.52
CA ARG A 288 -1.73 -0.08 20.89
C ARG A 288 -1.63 -0.53 22.34
N ARG A 289 -0.96 -1.66 22.57
CA ARG A 289 -0.54 -2.17 23.89
C ARG A 289 0.91 -2.62 23.78
N GLU A 290 1.79 -1.97 24.54
CA GLU A 290 3.24 -2.08 24.37
C GLU A 290 3.62 -1.79 22.90
N ASP A 291 4.24 -2.75 22.22
CA ASP A 291 4.64 -2.67 20.81
C ASP A 291 3.79 -3.59 19.90
N TRP A 292 2.54 -3.86 20.30
CA TRP A 292 1.52 -4.59 19.54
C TRP A 292 0.26 -3.73 19.35
N HIS A 293 -0.51 -4.03 18.30
CA HIS A 293 -1.79 -3.37 18.01
C HIS A 293 -2.91 -4.41 18.14
N LEU A 294 -3.66 -4.37 19.24
CA LEU A 294 -4.64 -5.42 19.55
C LEU A 294 -6.04 -5.04 19.06
N TRP A 295 -6.87 -6.04 18.79
CA TRP A 295 -8.28 -5.82 18.49
C TRP A 295 -9.04 -5.37 19.75
N VAL A 296 -9.81 -4.30 19.62
CA VAL A 296 -10.57 -3.65 20.70
C VAL A 296 -11.99 -3.30 20.28
N SER A 297 -12.90 -3.15 21.23
CA SER A 297 -14.24 -2.61 20.95
C SER A 297 -14.16 -1.13 20.56
N MET A 298 -14.67 -0.78 19.38
CA MET A 298 -14.61 0.58 18.81
C MET A 298 -15.25 1.65 19.71
N THR A 299 -16.19 1.27 20.59
CA THR A 299 -16.94 2.20 21.45
C THR A 299 -16.33 2.37 22.84
N LYS A 300 -15.45 1.46 23.28
CA LYS A 300 -14.91 1.41 24.65
C LYS A 300 -13.38 1.35 24.75
N GLY A 301 -12.68 0.93 23.70
CA GLY A 301 -11.22 0.71 23.74
C GLY A 301 -10.77 -0.48 24.60
N GLN A 302 -11.71 -1.29 25.10
CA GLN A 302 -11.42 -2.55 25.80
C GLN A 302 -10.93 -3.59 24.79
N VAL A 303 -9.89 -4.37 25.12
CA VAL A 303 -9.37 -5.44 24.26
C VAL A 303 -10.43 -6.53 24.10
N THR A 304 -10.63 -6.99 22.87
CA THR A 304 -11.56 -8.08 22.52
C THR A 304 -10.83 -9.31 22.01
N LEU A 305 -9.77 -9.17 21.20
CA LEU A 305 -8.85 -10.26 20.84
C LEU A 305 -7.38 -9.83 20.98
N PRO A 306 -6.57 -10.49 21.84
CA PRO A 306 -5.14 -10.21 22.01
C PRO A 306 -4.30 -10.92 20.94
N VAL A 307 -4.58 -10.63 19.68
CA VAL A 307 -3.94 -11.24 18.50
C VAL A 307 -3.17 -10.20 17.69
N PHE A 308 -2.15 -10.67 16.98
CA PHE A 308 -1.54 -10.00 15.83
C PHE A 308 -2.03 -10.72 14.56
N GLN A 309 -2.40 -9.96 13.54
CA GLN A 309 -2.70 -10.49 12.21
C GLN A 309 -1.52 -10.25 11.28
N SER A 310 -1.29 -11.16 10.32
CA SER A 310 -0.29 -10.96 9.25
C SER A 310 -0.42 -9.59 8.58
N LEU A 311 -1.66 -9.18 8.29
CA LEU A 311 -2.05 -7.87 7.75
C LEU A 311 -1.63 -6.66 8.61
N ASP A 312 -1.52 -6.77 9.94
CA ASP A 312 -1.06 -5.65 10.80
C ASP A 312 0.40 -5.22 10.47
N ALA A 313 1.12 -6.03 9.68
CA ALA A 313 2.52 -5.82 9.34
C ALA A 313 2.78 -4.67 8.36
N TYR A 314 1.77 -4.07 7.72
CA TYR A 314 1.88 -2.85 6.88
C TYR A 314 2.18 -1.57 7.70
N TRP A 315 1.72 -1.54 8.95
CA TRP A 315 1.65 -0.32 9.75
C TRP A 315 3.01 0.29 10.11
N PRO A 316 4.09 -0.48 10.40
CA PRO A 316 5.44 0.07 10.51
C PRO A 316 5.91 0.82 9.25
N GLY A 317 5.51 0.36 8.06
CA GLY A 317 5.70 1.04 6.78
C GLY A 317 5.01 2.40 6.78
N VAL A 318 3.69 2.42 7.04
CA VAL A 318 2.89 3.65 7.16
C VAL A 318 3.47 4.64 8.18
N LEU A 319 3.84 4.17 9.38
CA LEU A 319 4.51 4.97 10.41
C LEU A 319 5.83 5.57 9.92
N SER A 320 6.60 4.80 9.14
CA SER A 320 7.88 5.27 8.61
C SER A 320 7.74 6.41 7.61
N LEU A 321 6.64 6.47 6.83
CA LEU A 321 6.38 7.56 5.87
C LEU A 321 6.34 8.94 6.56
N PHE A 322 5.81 8.99 7.80
CA PHE A 322 5.75 10.20 8.62
C PHE A 322 6.95 10.36 9.57
N GLY A 323 7.95 9.47 9.49
CA GLY A 323 9.18 9.53 10.27
C GLY A 323 9.09 8.93 11.68
N GLU A 324 8.05 8.16 12.01
CA GLU A 324 7.86 7.54 13.33
C GLU A 324 8.66 6.22 13.48
N ILE A 325 9.92 6.26 13.01
CA ILE A 325 10.84 5.12 12.90
C ILE A 325 11.01 4.37 14.23
N GLY A 326 11.06 5.09 15.35
CA GLY A 326 11.33 4.52 16.67
C GLY A 326 10.28 3.51 17.13
N ASP A 327 9.00 3.73 16.83
CA ASP A 327 7.91 2.83 17.22
C ASP A 327 7.60 1.81 16.13
N ALA A 328 7.73 2.21 14.85
CA ALA A 328 7.68 1.31 13.71
C ALA A 328 8.68 0.15 13.84
N MET A 329 9.94 0.44 14.18
CA MET A 329 10.97 -0.58 14.35
C MET A 329 10.65 -1.55 15.50
N LYS A 330 9.99 -1.14 16.58
CA LYS A 330 9.65 -2.06 17.69
C LYS A 330 8.59 -3.07 17.28
N SER A 331 7.52 -2.60 16.65
CA SER A 331 6.47 -3.49 16.11
C SER A 331 7.07 -4.43 15.06
N LEU A 332 7.97 -3.95 14.19
CA LEU A 332 8.67 -4.79 13.22
C LEU A 332 9.53 -5.88 13.88
N HIS A 333 10.24 -5.60 14.98
CA HIS A 333 11.00 -6.61 15.72
C HIS A 333 10.09 -7.71 16.28
N ASN A 334 8.89 -7.36 16.76
CA ASN A 334 7.88 -8.32 17.19
C ASN A 334 7.37 -9.18 16.02
N TYR A 335 7.03 -8.58 14.89
CA TYR A 335 6.51 -9.29 13.72
C TYR A 335 7.58 -10.22 13.10
N HIS A 336 8.83 -9.76 13.02
CA HIS A 336 9.96 -10.58 12.60
C HIS A 336 10.28 -11.71 13.61
N ARG A 337 10.04 -11.51 14.92
CA ARG A 337 10.16 -12.61 15.90
C ARG A 337 9.18 -13.74 15.62
N VAL A 338 7.93 -13.44 15.21
CA VAL A 338 6.96 -14.45 14.75
C VAL A 338 7.47 -15.16 13.49
N TRP A 339 7.99 -14.40 12.51
CA TRP A 339 8.61 -14.97 11.31
C TRP A 339 9.80 -15.90 11.63
N LYS A 340 10.63 -15.57 12.63
CA LYS A 340 11.74 -16.44 13.08
C LYS A 340 11.28 -17.65 13.91
N GLN A 341 10.03 -17.68 14.38
CA GLN A 341 9.44 -18.82 15.07
C GLN A 341 8.86 -19.86 14.09
N PHE A 342 8.17 -19.42 13.03
CA PHE A 342 7.45 -20.30 12.10
C PHE A 342 7.92 -20.22 10.63
N GLY A 343 9.00 -19.51 10.34
CA GLY A 343 9.43 -19.19 8.98
C GLY A 343 8.50 -18.23 8.22
N PHE A 344 7.35 -17.87 8.78
CA PHE A 344 6.27 -17.06 8.20
C PHE A 344 5.46 -16.39 9.32
N THR A 345 4.66 -15.36 8.99
CA THR A 345 3.63 -14.82 9.89
C THR A 345 2.27 -15.47 9.60
N PRO A 346 1.64 -16.20 10.55
CA PRO A 346 0.30 -16.75 10.34
C PRO A 346 -0.75 -15.63 10.24
N GLU A 347 -1.89 -15.92 9.60
CA GLU A 347 -3.03 -14.98 9.50
C GLU A 347 -3.46 -14.44 10.87
N PHE A 348 -3.46 -15.28 11.90
CA PHE A 348 -3.60 -14.87 13.30
C PHE A 348 -2.47 -15.50 14.14
N TYR A 349 -1.82 -14.68 14.97
CA TYR A 349 -0.90 -15.09 16.03
C TYR A 349 -1.49 -14.68 17.38
N ASN A 350 -1.69 -15.66 18.27
CA ASN A 350 -2.14 -15.42 19.63
C ASN A 350 -0.94 -14.98 20.49
N ILE A 351 -0.91 -13.71 20.87
CA ILE A 351 0.24 -13.10 21.55
C ILE A 351 0.43 -13.68 22.97
N PRO A 352 -0.60 -13.82 23.82
CA PRO A 352 -0.47 -14.47 25.13
C PRO A 352 -0.06 -15.95 25.12
N GLN A 353 -0.40 -16.71 24.08
CA GLN A 353 0.00 -18.12 23.93
C GLN A 353 1.33 -18.30 23.18
N ALA A 354 1.75 -17.29 22.40
CA ALA A 354 2.85 -17.37 21.43
C ALA A 354 2.64 -18.46 20.36
N GLU A 355 1.40 -18.68 19.92
CA GLU A 355 1.00 -19.75 18.99
C GLU A 355 0.23 -19.19 17.77
N ALA A 356 0.25 -19.94 16.66
CA ALA A 356 -0.62 -19.66 15.51
C ALA A 356 -2.09 -19.94 15.86
N GLY A 357 -2.99 -19.03 15.51
CA GLY A 357 -4.41 -19.08 15.88
C GLY A 357 -5.18 -20.18 15.15
N THR A 358 -5.98 -20.95 15.88
CA THR A 358 -6.70 -22.12 15.34
C THR A 358 -7.64 -21.75 14.18
N ASN A 359 -7.52 -22.48 13.07
CA ASN A 359 -8.17 -22.23 11.77
C ASN A 359 -7.73 -20.93 11.07
N ARG A 360 -6.63 -20.31 11.51
CA ARG A 360 -5.98 -19.11 10.96
C ARG A 360 -4.46 -19.26 10.97
N GLU A 361 -3.95 -20.49 10.85
CA GLU A 361 -2.52 -20.80 10.84
C GLU A 361 -1.83 -20.66 9.47
N GLY A 362 -2.55 -20.26 8.42
CA GLY A 362 -2.00 -20.10 7.07
C GLY A 362 -1.18 -18.82 6.89
N TYR A 363 -0.47 -18.74 5.76
CA TYR A 363 0.21 -17.55 5.24
C TYR A 363 0.12 -17.58 3.70
N PRO A 364 -0.74 -16.75 3.07
CA PRO A 364 -1.01 -16.80 1.64
C PRO A 364 -0.02 -15.97 0.82
N LEU A 365 1.28 -16.16 1.04
CA LEU A 365 2.37 -15.45 0.33
C LEU A 365 2.39 -13.91 0.53
N ARG A 366 1.78 -13.46 1.61
CA ARG A 366 1.47 -12.07 2.00
C ARG A 366 2.66 -11.06 2.02
N PRO A 367 2.46 -9.80 1.59
CA PRO A 367 3.54 -8.82 1.38
C PRO A 367 3.80 -7.84 2.54
N GLU A 368 2.90 -7.69 3.50
CA GLU A 368 2.80 -6.50 4.33
C GLU A 368 4.05 -6.29 5.22
N LEU A 369 4.66 -7.40 5.68
CA LEU A 369 5.93 -7.36 6.41
C LEU A 369 7.10 -6.91 5.54
N ILE A 370 7.16 -7.32 4.26
CA ILE A 370 8.26 -6.92 3.37
C ILE A 370 8.08 -5.49 2.83
N GLU A 371 6.85 -4.99 2.67
CA GLU A 371 6.57 -3.56 2.44
C GLU A 371 7.21 -2.72 3.58
N SER A 372 6.87 -3.05 4.83
CA SER A 372 7.40 -2.36 6.01
C SER A 372 8.92 -2.42 6.12
N VAL A 373 9.52 -3.59 5.88
CA VAL A 373 10.99 -3.75 5.85
C VAL A 373 11.63 -2.87 4.76
N MET A 374 11.01 -2.80 3.57
CA MET A 374 11.49 -1.97 2.45
C MET A 374 11.47 -0.49 2.83
N TYR A 375 10.33 0.06 3.28
CA TYR A 375 10.26 1.47 3.66
C TYR A 375 11.17 1.83 4.85
N LEU A 376 11.22 0.99 5.89
CA LEU A 376 12.12 1.23 7.02
C LEU A 376 13.59 1.16 6.62
N TYR A 377 13.97 0.30 5.66
CA TYR A 377 15.34 0.29 5.13
C TYR A 377 15.63 1.54 4.31
N ARG A 378 14.66 2.04 3.53
CA ARG A 378 14.78 3.32 2.81
C ARG A 378 14.91 4.52 3.76
N ALA A 379 14.28 4.48 4.93
CA ALA A 379 14.43 5.50 5.98
C ALA A 379 15.79 5.43 6.70
N THR A 380 16.19 4.23 7.16
CA THR A 380 17.28 4.04 8.14
C THR A 380 18.62 3.58 7.56
N ARG A 381 18.59 2.84 6.46
CA ARG A 381 19.70 2.01 5.94
C ARG A 381 20.24 0.95 6.93
N ASP A 382 19.45 0.56 7.94
CA ASP A 382 19.85 -0.45 8.93
C ASP A 382 20.07 -1.84 8.28
N PRO A 383 21.27 -2.46 8.37
CA PRO A 383 21.52 -3.78 7.80
C PRO A 383 20.69 -4.91 8.43
N TYR A 384 20.10 -4.72 9.63
CA TYR A 384 19.12 -5.65 10.19
C TYR A 384 17.96 -5.90 9.21
N LEU A 385 17.48 -4.86 8.53
CA LEU A 385 16.32 -4.94 7.63
C LEU A 385 16.62 -5.74 6.37
N ILE A 386 17.87 -5.69 5.87
CA ILE A 386 18.33 -6.62 4.83
C ILE A 386 18.32 -8.07 5.34
N GLN A 387 18.71 -8.33 6.60
CA GLN A 387 18.63 -9.66 7.19
C GLN A 387 17.18 -10.14 7.35
N VAL A 388 16.22 -9.27 7.68
CA VAL A 388 14.77 -9.62 7.65
C VAL A 388 14.35 -10.06 6.24
N GLY A 389 14.65 -9.25 5.21
CA GLY A 389 14.33 -9.60 3.83
C GLY A 389 15.01 -10.88 3.33
N VAL A 390 16.23 -11.16 3.79
CA VAL A 390 16.93 -12.43 3.53
C VAL A 390 16.19 -13.59 4.20
N ASP A 391 15.78 -13.46 5.46
CA ASP A 391 15.02 -14.50 6.15
C ASP A 391 13.66 -14.78 5.46
N ILE A 392 12.99 -13.74 4.95
CA ILE A 392 11.76 -13.86 4.15
C ILE A 392 12.02 -14.62 2.83
N LEU A 393 13.01 -14.19 2.05
CA LEU A 393 13.39 -14.82 0.78
C LEU A 393 13.78 -16.30 0.96
N ARG A 394 14.48 -16.62 2.06
CA ARG A 394 14.92 -17.99 2.38
C ARG A 394 13.74 -18.90 2.72
N SER A 395 12.78 -18.42 3.52
CA SER A 395 11.53 -19.16 3.79
C SER A 395 10.72 -19.44 2.53
N LEU A 396 10.54 -18.43 1.66
CA LEU A 396 9.78 -18.57 0.42
C LEU A 396 10.43 -19.59 -0.54
N GLN A 397 11.74 -19.47 -0.81
CA GLN A 397 12.47 -20.43 -1.66
C GLN A 397 12.47 -21.84 -1.08
N HIS A 398 12.55 -22.00 0.24
CA HIS A 398 12.63 -23.31 0.89
C HIS A 398 11.27 -24.01 1.01
N SER A 399 10.22 -23.27 1.36
CA SER A 399 8.96 -23.85 1.84
C SER A 399 7.72 -23.46 1.06
N ALA A 400 7.69 -22.32 0.35
CA ALA A 400 6.54 -21.96 -0.50
C ALA A 400 6.68 -22.49 -1.93
N LYS A 401 7.90 -22.70 -2.44
CA LYS A 401 8.15 -23.12 -3.83
C LYS A 401 7.52 -24.46 -4.20
N THR A 402 7.01 -24.55 -5.43
CA THR A 402 6.36 -25.74 -6.01
C THR A 402 6.99 -26.13 -7.34
N THR A 403 6.37 -27.06 -8.08
CA THR A 403 6.79 -27.48 -9.43
C THR A 403 6.48 -26.46 -10.51
N CYS A 404 5.46 -25.62 -10.30
CA CYS A 404 4.95 -24.68 -11.31
C CYS A 404 4.87 -23.23 -10.81
N GLY A 405 5.33 -22.93 -9.60
CA GLY A 405 5.36 -21.57 -9.05
C GLY A 405 5.72 -21.55 -7.56
N TYR A 406 4.91 -20.83 -6.77
CA TYR A 406 4.92 -20.86 -5.31
C TYR A 406 3.49 -21.10 -4.82
N ALA A 407 3.33 -21.52 -3.56
CA ALA A 407 2.03 -21.89 -3.01
C ALA A 407 1.85 -21.31 -1.60
N THR A 408 0.64 -20.83 -1.33
CA THR A 408 0.13 -20.49 0.00
C THR A 408 0.50 -21.56 1.01
N ILE A 409 1.09 -21.16 2.13
CA ILE A 409 1.34 -22.04 3.27
C ILE A 409 0.01 -22.17 4.01
N ASN A 410 -0.53 -23.38 4.11
CA ASN A 410 -1.80 -23.63 4.79
C ASN A 410 -1.63 -23.72 6.31
N ASP A 411 -0.42 -23.98 6.80
CA ASP A 411 -0.10 -24.04 8.23
C ASP A 411 1.39 -23.75 8.44
N VAL A 412 1.69 -22.65 9.13
CA VAL A 412 3.08 -22.23 9.40
C VAL A 412 3.79 -23.14 10.41
N ARG A 413 3.12 -24.10 11.05
CA ARG A 413 3.74 -25.05 12.00
C ARG A 413 4.39 -26.26 11.33
N ASP A 414 3.88 -26.69 10.17
CA ASP A 414 4.37 -27.86 9.43
C ASP A 414 4.73 -27.56 7.95
N HIS A 415 4.45 -26.35 7.49
CA HIS A 415 4.71 -25.85 6.13
C HIS A 415 3.97 -26.63 5.03
N ARG A 416 2.84 -27.30 5.36
CA ARG A 416 1.93 -27.89 4.36
C ARG A 416 1.35 -26.79 3.47
N LYS A 417 1.23 -27.06 2.18
CA LYS A 417 0.84 -26.08 1.14
C LYS A 417 -0.63 -26.22 0.78
N ALA A 418 -1.30 -25.10 0.52
CA ALA A 418 -2.56 -25.05 -0.24
C ALA A 418 -2.25 -24.90 -1.73
N ASP A 419 -3.16 -25.33 -2.61
CA ASP A 419 -2.95 -25.27 -4.06
C ASP A 419 -3.44 -23.93 -4.66
N ARG A 420 -2.82 -22.82 -4.22
CA ARG A 420 -3.15 -21.45 -4.64
C ARG A 420 -1.89 -20.59 -4.65
N MET A 421 -1.74 -19.75 -5.68
CA MET A 421 -0.73 -18.69 -5.79
C MET A 421 -1.45 -17.38 -6.10
N GLU A 422 -1.55 -16.54 -5.09
CA GLU A 422 -2.25 -15.25 -5.15
C GLU A 422 -1.55 -14.28 -6.13
N SER A 423 -2.33 -13.43 -6.82
CA SER A 423 -1.78 -12.46 -7.77
C SER A 423 -0.74 -11.52 -7.12
N PHE A 424 -1.02 -11.06 -5.89
CA PHE A 424 -0.15 -10.18 -5.10
C PHE A 424 1.21 -10.79 -4.74
N PHE A 425 1.43 -12.10 -4.87
CA PHE A 425 2.79 -12.65 -4.74
C PHE A 425 3.71 -12.09 -5.85
N LEU A 426 3.18 -11.90 -7.05
CA LEU A 426 3.89 -11.27 -8.16
C LEU A 426 3.83 -9.75 -8.08
N ALA A 427 2.67 -9.14 -7.78
CA ALA A 427 2.56 -7.69 -7.72
C ALA A 427 3.28 -7.08 -6.51
N GLU A 428 3.33 -7.74 -5.37
CA GLU A 428 3.77 -7.13 -4.10
C GLU A 428 4.97 -7.82 -3.48
N THR A 429 4.84 -9.08 -3.05
CA THR A 429 5.86 -9.74 -2.21
C THR A 429 7.21 -9.82 -2.93
N THR A 430 7.21 -10.17 -4.21
CA THR A 430 8.43 -10.16 -5.04
C THR A 430 8.88 -8.75 -5.44
N LYS A 431 7.96 -7.80 -5.65
CA LYS A 431 8.27 -6.39 -5.95
C LYS A 431 8.99 -5.70 -4.78
N TYR A 432 8.49 -5.83 -3.54
CA TYR A 432 9.12 -5.27 -2.35
C TYR A 432 10.42 -5.99 -1.96
N LEU A 433 10.50 -7.32 -2.09
CA LEU A 433 11.77 -8.05 -1.96
C LEU A 433 12.83 -7.52 -2.96
N TYR A 434 12.44 -7.31 -4.22
CA TYR A 434 13.33 -6.81 -5.24
C TYR A 434 13.79 -5.37 -4.93
N LEU A 435 12.86 -4.49 -4.57
CA LEU A 435 13.14 -3.09 -4.22
C LEU A 435 13.98 -2.93 -2.95
N LEU A 436 13.90 -3.85 -1.98
CA LEU A 436 14.77 -3.86 -0.79
C LEU A 436 16.25 -4.05 -1.18
N PHE A 437 16.51 -4.96 -2.13
CA PHE A 437 17.87 -5.32 -2.55
C PHE A 437 18.41 -4.46 -3.71
N ASP A 438 17.56 -3.95 -4.61
CA ASP A 438 17.92 -3.06 -5.72
C ASP A 438 17.96 -1.58 -5.27
N THR A 439 18.91 -1.24 -4.39
CA THR A 439 18.96 0.08 -3.70
C THR A 439 19.00 1.30 -4.61
N ASP A 440 19.35 1.08 -5.87
CA ASP A 440 19.63 2.08 -6.91
C ASP A 440 18.51 2.10 -7.99
N ASN A 441 17.39 1.40 -7.77
CA ASN A 441 16.25 1.34 -8.69
C ASN A 441 15.63 2.73 -8.96
N PHE A 442 15.00 2.94 -10.12
CA PHE A 442 14.39 4.23 -10.47
C PHE A 442 13.25 4.64 -9.53
N ILE A 443 12.52 3.67 -8.97
CA ILE A 443 11.51 3.87 -7.92
C ILE A 443 12.09 4.65 -6.72
N HIS A 444 13.36 4.42 -6.43
CA HIS A 444 14.09 4.98 -5.29
C HIS A 444 14.69 6.36 -5.54
N ASN A 445 14.40 6.99 -6.68
CA ASN A 445 14.81 8.36 -7.02
C ASN A 445 14.24 9.36 -5.98
N THR A 446 15.10 10.25 -5.49
CA THR A 446 14.78 11.21 -4.42
C THR A 446 14.62 12.64 -4.97
N GLY A 447 13.97 12.79 -6.13
CA GLY A 447 13.87 14.07 -6.84
C GLY A 447 15.21 14.63 -7.37
N SER A 448 16.26 13.82 -7.45
CA SER A 448 17.59 14.27 -7.92
C SER A 448 17.66 14.42 -9.44
N GLU A 449 16.90 13.59 -10.15
CA GLU A 449 16.78 13.56 -11.62
C GLU A 449 15.30 13.41 -11.98
N GLY A 450 14.92 13.73 -13.22
CA GLY A 450 13.53 13.68 -13.68
C GLY A 450 13.40 14.17 -15.11
N GLU A 451 12.35 13.74 -15.82
CA GLU A 451 12.12 14.09 -17.22
C GLU A 451 11.13 15.26 -17.32
N ILE A 452 11.44 16.25 -18.16
CA ILE A 452 10.51 17.33 -18.52
C ILE A 452 9.78 16.92 -19.80
N ILE A 453 8.44 16.95 -19.76
CA ILE A 453 7.59 16.72 -20.93
C ILE A 453 6.73 17.95 -21.24
N ASP A 454 6.50 18.21 -22.52
CA ASP A 454 5.56 19.21 -23.01
C ASP A 454 4.17 18.58 -23.18
N THR A 455 3.17 19.13 -22.49
CA THR A 455 1.74 18.74 -22.63
C THR A 455 0.91 19.90 -23.18
N GLN A 456 -0.35 19.64 -23.54
CA GLN A 456 -1.29 20.71 -23.93
C GLN A 456 -1.65 21.69 -22.80
N TRP A 457 -1.28 21.39 -21.54
CA TRP A 457 -1.45 22.28 -20.39
C TRP A 457 -0.16 23.02 -19.98
N GLY A 458 0.97 22.70 -20.63
CA GLY A 458 2.30 23.26 -20.33
C GLY A 458 3.34 22.18 -20.03
N GLN A 459 4.51 22.60 -19.54
CA GLN A 459 5.58 21.70 -19.12
C GLN A 459 5.32 21.15 -17.71
N CYS A 460 5.51 19.84 -17.54
CA CYS A 460 5.51 19.17 -16.24
C CYS A 460 6.74 18.27 -16.10
N VAL A 461 6.99 17.79 -14.88
CA VAL A 461 8.09 16.86 -14.58
C VAL A 461 7.53 15.51 -14.16
N VAL A 462 7.95 14.46 -14.86
CA VAL A 462 7.62 13.06 -14.58
C VAL A 462 8.89 12.28 -14.21
N ASP A 463 8.73 11.06 -13.71
CA ASP A 463 9.83 10.14 -13.36
C ASP A 463 10.81 10.69 -12.27
N ALA A 464 10.42 11.78 -11.59
CA ALA A 464 11.18 12.45 -10.53
C ALA A 464 11.19 11.69 -9.19
N GLY A 465 10.74 10.44 -9.16
CA GLY A 465 10.72 9.62 -7.96
C GLY A 465 9.75 10.10 -6.88
N GLY A 466 9.91 9.57 -5.67
CA GLY A 466 8.90 9.70 -4.62
C GLY A 466 7.55 9.10 -5.03
N TYR A 467 7.57 7.94 -5.69
CA TYR A 467 6.35 7.20 -6.09
C TYR A 467 5.55 6.82 -4.85
N ILE A 468 4.23 6.96 -4.93
CA ILE A 468 3.31 6.48 -3.90
C ILE A 468 2.69 5.19 -4.40
N PHE A 469 2.94 4.11 -3.67
CA PHE A 469 2.34 2.80 -3.92
C PHE A 469 0.88 2.81 -3.47
N ASN A 470 -0.01 2.08 -4.15
CA ASN A 470 -1.31 1.76 -3.56
C ASN A 470 -1.18 0.58 -2.57
N THR A 471 -2.30 -0.02 -2.17
CA THR A 471 -2.31 -1.20 -1.26
C THR A 471 -2.00 -2.53 -1.95
N GLU A 472 -1.91 -2.56 -3.29
CA GLU A 472 -1.51 -3.73 -4.12
C GLU A 472 -0.12 -3.48 -4.77
N ALA A 473 0.73 -2.73 -4.06
CA ALA A 473 2.04 -2.25 -4.49
C ALA A 473 2.14 -1.60 -5.88
N HIS A 474 1.08 -0.99 -6.41
CA HIS A 474 1.15 -0.28 -7.70
C HIS A 474 1.71 1.14 -7.55
N PRO A 475 2.92 1.47 -8.07
CA PRO A 475 3.51 2.79 -7.93
C PRO A 475 2.84 3.82 -8.85
N ILE A 476 2.37 4.91 -8.25
CA ILE A 476 1.85 6.11 -8.89
C ILE A 476 2.94 7.19 -8.84
N ASP A 477 3.29 7.80 -9.98
CA ASP A 477 4.14 9.01 -10.04
C ASP A 477 3.30 10.24 -9.67
N PRO A 478 3.56 10.94 -8.54
CA PRO A 478 2.82 12.14 -8.19
C PRO A 478 3.00 13.28 -9.20
N GLY A 479 4.04 13.26 -10.03
CA GLY A 479 4.36 14.31 -11.02
C GLY A 479 3.42 14.29 -12.21
N ALA A 480 3.10 13.08 -12.71
CA ALA A 480 2.11 12.89 -13.77
C ALA A 480 0.75 13.50 -13.41
N LEU A 481 0.36 13.51 -12.12
CA LEU A 481 -0.91 14.08 -11.64
C LEU A 481 -0.97 15.63 -11.67
N TYR A 482 0.12 16.30 -12.08
CA TYR A 482 0.16 17.74 -12.35
C TYR A 482 0.22 18.06 -13.85
N CYS A 483 0.47 17.07 -14.72
CA CYS A 483 0.60 17.25 -16.16
C CYS A 483 -0.73 17.56 -16.88
N CYS A 484 -1.86 17.15 -16.30
CA CYS A 484 -3.16 17.10 -17.00
C CYS A 484 -4.11 18.23 -16.62
N ARG A 485 -3.58 19.29 -16.01
CA ARG A 485 -4.33 20.47 -15.56
C ARG A 485 -3.53 21.75 -15.82
N PRO A 486 -4.18 22.89 -16.10
CA PRO A 486 -3.47 24.16 -16.23
C PRO A 486 -2.65 24.46 -14.98
N ALA A 487 -1.45 25.01 -15.15
CA ALA A 487 -0.60 25.42 -14.04
C ALA A 487 -1.33 26.46 -13.17
N GLN A 488 -1.73 26.07 -11.96
CA GLN A 488 -2.37 26.96 -11.00
C GLN A 488 -1.28 27.78 -10.28
N GLU A 489 -1.35 29.11 -10.37
CA GLU A 489 -0.56 30.01 -9.52
C GLU A 489 -1.11 29.99 -8.08
N ILE A 490 -0.84 28.88 -7.36
CA ILE A 490 -1.28 28.66 -5.97
C ILE A 490 -0.71 29.73 -5.02
N PHE A 491 0.40 30.36 -5.38
CA PHE A 491 0.96 31.53 -4.71
C PHE A 491 1.33 32.62 -5.73
N SER A 492 0.45 33.61 -5.93
CA SER A 492 0.73 34.79 -6.77
C SER A 492 2.02 35.52 -6.41
N ASP A 493 2.38 35.47 -5.12
CA ASP A 493 3.47 36.27 -4.54
C ASP A 493 4.78 35.48 -4.40
N LYS A 494 4.79 34.18 -4.77
CA LYS A 494 5.98 33.31 -4.70
C LYS A 494 6.04 32.36 -5.89
N ARG A 495 6.93 32.67 -6.85
CA ARG A 495 7.31 31.70 -7.90
C ARG A 495 7.91 30.45 -7.25
N PRO A 496 7.45 29.22 -7.61
CA PRO A 496 8.07 28.00 -7.13
C PRO A 496 9.51 27.92 -7.66
N ILE A 497 10.49 27.82 -6.75
CA ILE A 497 11.90 27.68 -7.12
C ILE A 497 12.16 26.21 -7.43
N LEU A 498 11.92 25.84 -8.69
CA LEU A 498 12.49 24.63 -9.28
C LEU A 498 14.02 24.74 -9.22
N LYS A 499 14.66 24.13 -8.21
CA LYS A 499 16.11 23.92 -8.24
C LYS A 499 16.38 23.06 -9.49
N ARG A 500 17.49 23.31 -10.18
CA ARG A 500 17.77 22.70 -11.48
C ARG A 500 17.86 21.16 -11.38
N PHE A 501 16.79 20.47 -11.77
CA PHE A 501 16.87 19.09 -12.21
C PHE A 501 17.95 18.96 -13.29
N ARG A 502 18.67 17.84 -13.31
CA ARG A 502 19.52 17.47 -14.44
C ARG A 502 18.64 16.69 -15.44
N PRO A 503 18.50 17.15 -16.69
CA PRO A 503 17.85 16.34 -17.72
C PRO A 503 18.71 15.10 -17.98
N THR A 504 18.10 13.92 -17.91
CA THR A 504 18.66 12.70 -18.50
C THR A 504 18.73 12.89 -20.01
N GLN A 505 19.94 12.83 -20.59
CA GLN A 505 20.11 12.79 -22.04
C GLN A 505 20.05 11.34 -22.53
N ASP A 506 19.29 11.10 -23.60
CA ASP A 506 19.24 9.77 -24.23
C ASP A 506 20.63 9.35 -24.73
N SER A 507 21.19 8.32 -24.10
CA SER A 507 22.33 7.56 -24.62
C SER A 507 21.96 6.08 -24.69
N MET A 508 21.31 5.68 -25.79
CA MET A 508 21.13 4.26 -26.10
C MET A 508 22.52 3.61 -26.25
N PRO A 509 22.83 2.49 -25.56
CA PRO A 509 24.05 1.75 -25.79
C PRO A 509 23.95 1.03 -27.14
N VAL A 510 24.71 1.51 -28.13
CA VAL A 510 24.95 0.77 -29.37
C VAL A 510 26.06 -0.25 -29.09
N ASP A 511 25.73 -1.53 -29.16
CA ASP A 511 26.68 -2.63 -28.98
C ASP A 511 27.46 -2.86 -30.28
N ASP A 512 28.76 -2.52 -30.27
CA ASP A 512 29.62 -2.55 -31.46
C ASP A 512 30.56 -3.75 -31.44
N SER A 513 30.30 -4.73 -32.31
CA SER A 513 31.08 -5.96 -32.38
C SER A 513 31.13 -6.63 -33.76
N SER A 514 31.94 -6.10 -34.70
CA SER A 514 32.74 -6.91 -35.65
C SER A 514 33.77 -6.07 -36.46
N PRO A 515 34.91 -6.65 -36.92
CA PRO A 515 36.08 -5.86 -37.32
C PRO A 515 36.36 -5.72 -38.84
N ASN A 516 37.11 -4.66 -39.19
CA ASN A 516 38.08 -4.49 -40.29
C ASN A 516 37.76 -5.01 -41.72
N GLU A 517 37.71 -4.10 -42.71
CA GLU A 517 38.83 -3.81 -43.65
C GLU A 517 38.52 -2.59 -44.58
N PRO A 518 39.48 -2.02 -45.35
CA PRO A 518 39.42 -0.60 -45.80
C PRO A 518 39.45 -0.31 -47.33
N ASN A 519 39.44 1.00 -47.67
CA ASN A 519 39.86 1.70 -48.91
C ASN A 519 38.90 1.84 -50.12
N HIS A 520 38.46 3.08 -50.39
CA HIS A 520 38.80 3.95 -51.55
C HIS A 520 37.90 5.21 -51.52
N GLU A 521 38.44 6.43 -51.36
CA GLU A 521 38.98 7.36 -52.38
C GLU A 521 37.97 8.10 -53.28
N LYS A 522 38.09 9.45 -53.26
CA LYS A 522 37.74 10.44 -54.32
C LYS A 522 36.23 10.71 -54.56
N ASP A 523 35.81 11.89 -55.00
CA ASP A 523 36.57 13.11 -55.38
C ASP A 523 35.89 14.43 -54.93
N ALA A 524 36.53 15.57 -55.23
CA ALA A 524 36.27 16.91 -54.71
C ALA A 524 35.08 17.65 -55.40
N THR A 525 34.59 18.81 -54.93
CA THR A 525 35.32 20.10 -54.94
C THR A 525 34.58 21.27 -54.26
N SER A 526 35.34 22.25 -53.72
CA SER A 526 35.05 23.71 -53.69
C SER A 526 33.75 24.19 -52.99
N LYS A 527 33.78 24.97 -51.89
CA LYS A 527 34.63 26.17 -51.64
C LYS A 527 34.69 26.58 -50.15
N ASN A 528 35.84 27.16 -49.75
CA ASN A 528 36.08 27.97 -48.54
C ASN A 528 36.26 29.46 -48.98
N PRO A 529 36.60 30.49 -48.15
CA PRO A 529 37.26 30.52 -46.82
C PRO A 529 36.39 31.31 -45.76
N ASP A 530 36.81 31.71 -44.55
CA ASP A 530 38.11 31.85 -43.86
C ASP A 530 38.12 31.08 -42.52
N VAL A 531 39.04 30.14 -42.29
CA VAL A 531 40.48 30.28 -41.92
C VAL A 531 40.69 30.46 -40.40
N MET A 532 41.35 29.46 -39.83
CA MET A 532 41.65 29.21 -38.42
C MET A 532 43.09 29.67 -38.08
N PRO A 533 43.60 29.62 -36.82
CA PRO A 533 43.96 28.32 -36.21
C PRO A 533 43.72 28.18 -34.70
N ILE A 534 43.55 26.93 -34.26
CA ILE A 534 43.73 26.49 -32.87
C ILE A 534 45.21 26.14 -32.65
N THR A 535 45.73 26.39 -31.44
CA THR A 535 46.99 25.81 -30.96
C THR A 535 46.76 25.06 -29.65
N MET A 536 47.21 23.80 -29.57
CA MET A 536 47.14 23.01 -28.33
C MET A 536 48.31 23.28 -27.40
N THR A 537 48.11 23.15 -26.09
CA THR A 537 49.16 22.82 -25.10
C THR A 537 48.62 21.82 -24.08
N LYS A 538 49.45 20.97 -23.48
CA LYS A 538 49.01 19.82 -22.67
C LYS A 538 49.92 19.54 -21.47
N LEU A 539 49.33 19.60 -20.27
CA LEU A 539 49.81 19.08 -18.96
C LEU A 539 51.15 19.59 -18.37
N SER A 540 51.22 19.43 -17.04
CA SER A 540 52.39 19.55 -16.13
C SER A 540 52.92 20.96 -15.81
N GLU A 541 53.41 21.08 -14.56
CA GLU A 541 53.94 22.29 -13.90
C GLU A 541 52.87 23.39 -13.65
N ILE A 542 52.88 24.21 -12.59
CA ILE A 542 53.90 24.56 -11.57
C ILE A 542 53.35 24.35 -10.13
N ARG A 543 54.23 24.31 -9.12
CA ARG A 543 53.95 24.04 -7.69
C ARG A 543 54.34 25.22 -6.78
N HIS A 544 53.66 25.35 -5.64
CA HIS A 544 54.04 26.07 -4.40
C HIS A 544 54.11 27.62 -4.35
N HIS A 545 54.09 28.10 -3.09
CA HIS A 545 54.22 29.47 -2.57
C HIS A 545 52.98 30.39 -2.76
N SER A 546 52.60 31.23 -1.79
CA SER A 546 53.08 31.36 -0.39
C SER A 546 51.99 31.94 0.54
N ALA A 547 52.25 31.95 1.85
CA ALA A 547 51.31 32.43 2.88
C ALA A 547 51.70 33.79 3.49
N SER A 548 50.72 34.45 4.12
CA SER A 548 50.79 35.74 4.87
C SER A 548 51.06 37.01 4.03
N GLY A 549 50.58 38.20 4.41
CA GLY A 549 49.67 38.55 5.52
C GLY A 549 49.72 40.06 5.85
N LYS A 550 49.05 40.50 6.95
CA LYS A 550 49.00 41.87 7.52
C LYS A 550 48.21 42.92 6.71
N LYS A 551 47.70 44.02 7.29
CA LYS A 551 47.11 44.31 8.65
C LYS A 551 46.51 45.75 8.64
N ASP A 552 45.79 46.07 9.73
CA ASP A 552 45.44 47.39 10.34
C ASP A 552 43.91 47.55 10.50
N ALA A 553 43.29 47.63 11.69
CA ALA A 553 43.47 48.49 12.89
C ALA A 553 42.77 49.87 12.70
N LEU A 554 41.95 50.39 13.62
CA LEU A 554 42.01 50.40 15.10
C LEU A 554 40.62 50.37 15.81
N ASN A 555 40.60 49.88 17.06
CA ASN A 555 39.90 50.30 18.31
C ASN A 555 38.48 50.95 18.28
N GLU A 556 37.58 50.77 19.26
CA GLU A 556 37.59 50.21 20.64
C GLU A 556 36.12 49.85 21.08
N SER A 557 35.68 49.43 22.28
CA SER A 557 36.24 49.32 23.65
C SER A 557 35.63 48.15 24.47
N VAL A 558 35.78 48.17 25.81
CA VAL A 558 35.32 47.23 26.88
C VAL A 558 35.16 48.04 28.21
N PRO A 559 34.73 47.55 29.41
CA PRO A 559 34.60 46.16 29.89
C PRO A 559 33.32 45.78 30.71
N SER A 560 33.22 44.50 31.07
CA SER A 560 32.36 43.94 32.14
C SER A 560 33.04 44.01 33.53
N PRO A 561 32.32 43.60 34.60
CA PRO A 561 32.96 42.85 35.69
C PRO A 561 32.23 41.54 36.08
N ASN A 562 33.01 40.58 36.59
CA ASN A 562 32.56 39.36 37.29
C ASN A 562 32.54 39.58 38.83
N VAL A 563 32.25 38.50 39.60
CA VAL A 563 32.55 38.18 41.03
C VAL A 563 31.27 37.75 41.77
N SER A 564 31.20 36.70 42.62
CA SER A 564 31.95 35.43 42.78
C SER A 564 31.17 34.50 43.76
N SER A 565 31.55 33.21 43.81
CA SER A 565 31.43 32.23 44.93
C SER A 565 31.17 32.78 46.35
N THR A 566 30.53 32.06 47.30
CA THR A 566 30.97 30.77 47.90
C THR A 566 29.86 29.99 48.68
N ASP A 567 30.24 28.85 49.26
CA ASP A 567 29.74 28.20 50.49
C ASP A 567 28.53 27.21 50.47
N ASP A 568 28.88 25.97 50.87
CA ASP A 568 28.11 24.84 51.43
C ASP A 568 28.30 24.88 52.99
N PRO A 569 27.70 24.03 53.86
CA PRO A 569 26.66 22.99 53.68
C PRO A 569 25.60 22.97 54.83
N SER A 570 24.93 21.81 55.01
CA SER A 570 24.51 21.15 56.28
C SER A 570 23.01 21.02 56.67
N ASP A 571 22.62 19.73 56.83
CA ASP A 571 21.84 19.06 57.90
C ASP A 571 20.33 19.25 58.16
N SER A 572 19.76 18.12 58.62
CA SER A 572 18.52 17.91 59.40
C SER A 572 17.14 18.04 58.70
N ALA A 573 16.12 17.22 59.03
CA ALA A 573 16.07 15.93 59.76
C ALA A 573 14.73 15.20 59.45
N GLU A 574 14.54 14.00 60.04
CA GLU A 574 13.36 13.14 59.90
C GLU A 574 12.13 13.66 60.68
N GLN A 575 10.92 13.31 60.20
CA GLN A 575 9.75 12.75 60.91
C GLN A 575 8.60 12.66 59.88
N GLU A 576 7.95 11.52 59.61
CA GLU A 576 7.16 10.63 60.50
C GLU A 576 5.90 11.30 61.07
N ASP A 577 4.75 10.89 60.54
CA ASP A 577 3.49 10.69 61.26
C ASP A 577 2.69 9.60 60.51
N GLU A 578 1.84 8.85 61.23
CA GLU A 578 1.29 7.55 60.82
C GLU A 578 -0.23 7.45 61.15
N VAL A 579 -0.91 6.38 60.70
CA VAL A 579 -2.32 6.02 61.02
C VAL A 579 -3.37 7.04 60.45
N GLU A 580 -4.62 6.71 60.10
CA GLU A 580 -5.47 5.55 60.39
C GLU A 580 -6.07 4.87 59.14
N GLU A 581 -6.31 3.56 59.27
CA GLU A 581 -7.22 2.78 58.41
C GLU A 581 -8.67 2.92 58.91
N VAL A 582 -9.65 2.81 58.02
CA VAL A 582 -11.05 2.53 58.39
C VAL A 582 -11.60 1.48 57.42
N GLU A 583 -11.86 0.28 57.93
CA GLU A 583 -12.73 -0.70 57.29
C GLU A 583 -14.20 -0.36 57.59
N GLU A 584 -15.10 -0.53 56.62
CA GLU A 584 -16.54 -0.74 56.89
C GLU A 584 -17.00 -2.02 56.20
N VAL A 585 -17.72 -2.86 56.96
CA VAL A 585 -18.24 -4.17 56.56
C VAL A 585 -19.67 -4.30 57.09
N GLU A 586 -20.63 -4.44 56.18
CA GLU A 586 -21.97 -4.98 56.42
C GLU A 586 -22.22 -5.95 55.25
N GLU A 587 -22.08 -7.26 55.43
CA GLU A 587 -23.02 -8.23 56.05
C GLU A 587 -24.22 -8.60 55.15
N GLU A 588 -24.57 -9.89 55.18
CA GLU A 588 -25.55 -10.54 54.30
C GLU A 588 -26.85 -10.86 55.09
N GLU A 589 -28.01 -10.77 54.43
CA GLU A 589 -29.24 -11.42 54.92
C GLU A 589 -29.84 -12.35 53.84
N GLU A 590 -30.00 -13.63 54.18
CA GLU A 590 -30.75 -14.62 53.39
C GLU A 590 -32.21 -14.72 53.87
N GLU A 591 -33.18 -14.79 52.93
CA GLU A 591 -34.48 -15.43 53.20
C GLU A 591 -34.88 -16.41 52.09
N GLU A 592 -34.79 -17.71 52.37
CA GLU A 592 -35.46 -18.75 51.58
C GLU A 592 -36.97 -18.81 51.86
N LYS A 593 -37.79 -18.99 50.81
CA LYS A 593 -38.80 -20.08 50.77
C LYS A 593 -39.45 -20.40 49.40
N SER A 594 -39.17 -21.62 48.95
CA SER A 594 -40.16 -22.64 48.54
C SER A 594 -41.09 -22.41 47.31
N ASN A 595 -40.74 -23.10 46.21
CA ASN A 595 -41.63 -23.78 45.25
C ASN A 595 -42.55 -22.92 44.34
N ARG A 596 -42.89 -23.31 43.10
CA ARG A 596 -42.97 -24.67 42.51
C ARG A 596 -42.68 -24.67 40.99
N SER A 597 -42.40 -25.85 40.44
CA SER A 597 -41.89 -26.11 39.09
C SER A 597 -42.77 -25.74 37.89
N VAL A 598 -42.13 -25.21 36.84
CA VAL A 598 -42.33 -25.64 35.43
C VAL A 598 -40.93 -25.79 34.79
N ARG A 599 -40.66 -26.90 34.09
CA ARG A 599 -39.46 -27.04 33.25
C ARG A 599 -39.82 -26.66 31.81
N LEU A 600 -39.15 -25.63 31.28
CA LEU A 600 -39.02 -25.39 29.84
C LEU A 600 -37.58 -25.73 29.42
N PRO A 601 -37.33 -26.18 28.18
CA PRO A 601 -36.01 -26.63 27.77
C PRO A 601 -35.04 -25.44 27.68
N THR A 602 -33.85 -25.59 28.27
CA THR A 602 -32.75 -24.63 28.09
C THR A 602 -32.29 -24.67 26.64
N ALA A 603 -32.76 -23.72 25.83
CA ALA A 603 -32.21 -23.51 24.50
C ALA A 603 -30.76 -23.06 24.66
N GLN A 604 -29.81 -23.94 24.30
CA GLN A 604 -28.44 -23.51 24.04
C GLN A 604 -28.49 -22.53 22.88
N ILE A 605 -28.22 -21.26 23.14
CA ILE A 605 -28.06 -20.25 22.09
C ILE A 605 -26.71 -20.53 21.43
N PHE A 606 -26.73 -21.39 20.42
CA PHE A 606 -25.62 -21.51 19.49
C PHE A 606 -25.43 -20.14 18.83
N ALA A 607 -24.21 -19.61 18.88
CA ALA A 607 -23.83 -18.51 18.01
C ALA A 607 -24.04 -18.97 16.55
N PRO A 608 -24.65 -18.14 15.68
CA PRO A 608 -24.81 -18.50 14.28
C PRO A 608 -23.44 -18.71 13.63
N SER A 609 -23.33 -19.71 12.76
CA SER A 609 -22.10 -20.01 12.03
C SER A 609 -21.68 -18.80 11.19
N SER A 610 -20.42 -18.37 11.36
CA SER A 610 -19.82 -17.27 10.61
C SER A 610 -19.53 -17.68 9.16
N THR A 611 -20.56 -17.67 8.31
CA THR A 611 -20.35 -17.49 6.86
C THR A 611 -19.79 -16.09 6.66
N MET A 612 -18.46 -16.00 6.56
CA MET A 612 -17.73 -14.75 6.33
C MET A 612 -18.07 -14.21 4.94
N TYR A 613 -18.15 -12.89 4.80
CA TYR A 613 -18.25 -12.25 3.49
C TYR A 613 -16.87 -12.21 2.82
N LYS A 614 -16.83 -12.36 1.49
CA LYS A 614 -15.60 -12.40 0.69
C LYS A 614 -14.96 -11.02 0.52
N ALA A 615 -14.39 -10.51 1.61
CA ALA A 615 -13.45 -9.39 1.69
C ALA A 615 -12.33 -9.72 2.72
N ASP A 616 -12.05 -11.01 2.90
CA ASP A 616 -11.05 -11.60 3.79
C ASP A 616 -10.50 -12.82 3.03
N ASP A 617 -9.22 -12.81 2.65
CA ASP A 617 -8.63 -13.76 1.70
C ASP A 617 -8.47 -15.20 2.26
N SER A 618 -8.85 -15.41 3.52
CA SER A 618 -8.74 -16.70 4.19
C SER A 618 -9.95 -17.63 3.96
N ASP A 619 -9.93 -18.39 2.86
CA ASP A 619 -10.71 -19.62 2.74
C ASP A 619 -9.83 -20.83 3.12
N GLY A 620 -10.25 -21.61 4.12
CA GLY A 620 -9.61 -22.87 4.51
C GLY A 620 -10.06 -24.05 3.62
N PRO A 621 -9.27 -25.14 3.54
CA PRO A 621 -9.55 -26.22 2.60
C PRO A 621 -10.64 -27.19 3.11
N ASP A 622 -11.83 -27.13 2.53
CA ASP A 622 -12.76 -28.27 2.51
C ASP A 622 -13.54 -28.31 1.18
N GLY A 623 -13.65 -29.50 0.59
CA GLY A 623 -14.12 -29.67 -0.79
C GLY A 623 -15.61 -30.01 -0.88
N PHE A 624 -16.29 -29.47 -1.89
CA PHE A 624 -17.65 -29.88 -2.27
C PHE A 624 -17.77 -30.12 -3.77
N GLU A 625 -18.08 -31.37 -4.16
CA GLU A 625 -18.48 -31.68 -5.54
C GLU A 625 -19.89 -31.13 -5.83
N PRO A 626 -20.13 -30.49 -6.99
CA PRO A 626 -21.46 -30.03 -7.36
C PRO A 626 -22.36 -31.22 -7.75
N PRO A 627 -23.60 -31.32 -7.22
CA PRO A 627 -24.50 -32.43 -7.54
C PRO A 627 -24.96 -32.38 -9.00
N ILE A 628 -24.73 -33.47 -9.73
CA ILE A 628 -25.17 -33.63 -11.13
C ILE A 628 -26.70 -33.63 -11.20
N LEU A 629 -27.30 -32.55 -11.69
CA LEU A 629 -28.71 -32.52 -12.08
C LEU A 629 -28.88 -32.84 -13.56
N SER A 630 -29.65 -33.88 -13.84
CA SER A 630 -29.79 -34.51 -15.16
C SER A 630 -30.65 -33.69 -16.14
N ASN A 631 -30.33 -33.81 -17.43
CA ASN A 631 -31.14 -33.32 -18.55
C ASN A 631 -32.65 -33.61 -18.39
N GLY A 632 -33.48 -32.58 -18.57
CA GLY A 632 -34.93 -32.67 -18.55
C GLY A 632 -35.59 -31.77 -19.61
N GLN A 633 -35.52 -32.17 -20.88
CA GLN A 633 -36.37 -31.58 -21.92
C GLN A 633 -37.84 -31.93 -21.63
N TYR A 634 -38.77 -30.97 -21.67
CA TYR A 634 -40.14 -31.26 -22.11
C TYR A 634 -40.79 -30.10 -22.87
N SER A 635 -41.61 -30.46 -23.85
CA SER A 635 -42.27 -29.56 -24.79
C SER A 635 -43.61 -29.03 -24.27
N ALA A 636 -44.07 -27.92 -24.84
CA ALA A 636 -45.39 -27.37 -24.56
C ALA A 636 -46.52 -28.23 -25.17
N SER A 637 -47.49 -28.59 -24.34
CA SER A 637 -48.92 -28.60 -24.69
C SER A 637 -49.73 -28.50 -23.39
N GLY A 638 -50.96 -27.99 -23.43
CA GLY A 638 -51.71 -27.66 -22.22
C GLY A 638 -53.22 -27.76 -22.40
N LEU A 639 -53.97 -27.36 -21.37
CA LEU A 639 -55.42 -27.20 -21.45
C LEU A 639 -55.88 -26.08 -20.48
N ALA A 640 -57.00 -25.44 -20.79
CA ALA A 640 -57.48 -24.26 -20.06
C ALA A 640 -58.57 -24.58 -19.03
N THR A 641 -58.59 -23.80 -17.94
CA THR A 641 -59.77 -23.54 -17.12
C THR A 641 -59.82 -22.06 -16.76
N GLU A 642 -60.99 -21.43 -16.88
CA GLU A 642 -61.19 -20.01 -16.57
C GLU A 642 -61.49 -19.80 -15.07
N GLY A 643 -60.95 -18.74 -14.49
CA GLY A 643 -61.14 -18.39 -13.07
C GLY A 643 -60.67 -16.96 -12.78
N GLY A 644 -61.51 -15.98 -13.08
CA GLY A 644 -61.09 -14.57 -13.14
C GLY A 644 -60.90 -13.90 -11.78
N ALA A 645 -59.68 -13.41 -11.52
CA ALA A 645 -59.41 -12.40 -10.49
C ALA A 645 -58.39 -11.37 -11.02
N ARG A 646 -58.88 -10.25 -11.57
CA ARG A 646 -58.02 -9.12 -12.01
C ARG A 646 -57.41 -8.40 -10.80
N ARG A 647 -56.26 -8.88 -10.32
CA ARG A 647 -55.35 -8.03 -9.55
C ARG A 647 -54.63 -7.10 -10.53
N ASN A 648 -54.91 -5.80 -10.43
CA ASN A 648 -54.14 -4.79 -11.14
C ASN A 648 -52.73 -4.76 -10.56
N PHE A 649 -51.78 -5.44 -11.21
CA PHE A 649 -50.38 -5.15 -11.03
C PHE A 649 -50.12 -3.76 -11.62
N THR A 650 -50.11 -2.74 -10.76
CA THR A 650 -49.31 -1.54 -11.03
C THR A 650 -47.88 -2.02 -11.22
N PRO A 651 -47.22 -1.74 -12.37
CA PRO A 651 -45.81 -2.04 -12.49
C PRO A 651 -45.08 -1.29 -11.39
N SER A 652 -44.15 -1.97 -10.70
CA SER A 652 -43.19 -1.29 -9.84
C SER A 652 -42.50 -0.20 -10.68
N PRO A 653 -42.30 1.03 -10.17
CA PRO A 653 -41.56 2.04 -10.92
C PRO A 653 -40.20 1.45 -11.29
N ALA A 654 -39.91 1.37 -12.59
CA ALA A 654 -38.64 0.85 -13.07
C ALA A 654 -37.53 1.63 -12.38
N LYS A 655 -36.64 0.92 -11.65
CA LYS A 655 -35.52 1.52 -10.92
C LYS A 655 -34.80 2.45 -11.90
N ALA A 656 -34.71 3.73 -11.56
CA ALA A 656 -34.16 4.73 -12.47
C ALA A 656 -32.76 4.28 -12.90
N ARG A 657 -32.44 4.46 -14.18
CA ARG A 657 -31.10 4.12 -14.67
C ARG A 657 -30.08 4.92 -13.86
N PHE A 658 -29.01 4.26 -13.43
CA PHE A 658 -27.90 4.92 -12.76
C PHE A 658 -27.21 5.88 -13.72
N GLU A 659 -27.04 7.14 -13.31
CA GLU A 659 -26.48 8.23 -14.10
C GLU A 659 -25.43 8.98 -13.25
N PRO A 660 -24.11 8.79 -13.47
CA PRO A 660 -23.06 9.30 -12.56
C PRO A 660 -23.07 10.81 -12.32
N GLN A 661 -23.49 11.60 -13.32
CA GLN A 661 -23.61 13.05 -13.19
C GLN A 661 -24.65 13.45 -12.11
N ILE A 662 -25.72 12.66 -11.93
CA ILE A 662 -26.74 12.91 -10.90
C ILE A 662 -26.17 12.62 -9.51
N MET A 663 -25.38 11.53 -9.37
CA MET A 663 -24.63 11.23 -8.14
C MET A 663 -23.69 12.39 -7.76
N LEU A 664 -22.87 12.88 -8.70
CA LEU A 664 -21.94 13.98 -8.47
C LEU A 664 -22.66 15.28 -8.07
N GLU A 665 -23.79 15.60 -8.70
CA GLU A 665 -24.64 16.72 -8.30
C GLU A 665 -25.27 16.54 -6.91
N ASN A 666 -25.67 15.31 -6.55
CA ASN A 666 -26.23 15.00 -5.24
C ASN A 666 -25.19 15.12 -4.12
N ILE A 667 -23.96 14.63 -4.33
CA ILE A 667 -22.83 14.80 -3.39
C ILE A 667 -22.57 16.30 -3.15
N ARG A 668 -22.46 17.09 -4.23
CA ARG A 668 -22.17 18.53 -4.18
C ARG A 668 -23.31 19.36 -3.57
N ARG A 669 -24.57 19.02 -3.84
CA ARG A 669 -25.75 19.73 -3.27
C ARG A 669 -26.06 19.30 -1.84
N GLY A 670 -25.96 18.01 -1.54
CA GLY A 670 -26.29 17.45 -0.24
C GLY A 670 -25.23 17.75 0.82
N ASN A 671 -23.95 17.64 0.45
CA ASN A 671 -22.81 17.91 1.33
C ASN A 671 -22.97 17.30 2.74
N LEU A 672 -23.39 16.02 2.78
CA LEU A 672 -23.82 15.30 3.99
C LEU A 672 -22.75 15.29 5.10
N TYR A 673 -21.48 15.35 4.70
CA TYR A 673 -20.32 15.30 5.59
C TYR A 673 -19.52 16.62 5.48
N PRO A 674 -20.02 17.73 6.05
CA PRO A 674 -19.41 19.05 5.92
C PRO A 674 -18.09 19.11 6.69
N THR A 675 -16.99 19.19 5.95
CA THR A 675 -15.63 19.26 6.52
C THR A 675 -15.31 20.66 7.05
N ASN A 676 -14.66 20.75 8.21
CA ASN A 676 -14.22 22.02 8.78
C ASN A 676 -13.27 22.76 7.82
N VAL A 677 -13.67 23.95 7.35
CA VAL A 677 -12.91 24.78 6.40
C VAL A 677 -11.51 25.13 6.92
N THR A 678 -11.32 25.15 8.24
CA THR A 678 -10.03 25.37 8.90
C THR A 678 -9.03 24.24 8.60
N ALA A 679 -9.48 22.98 8.53
CA ALA A 679 -8.60 21.84 8.25
C ALA A 679 -7.95 21.98 6.87
N ARG A 680 -8.76 22.24 5.83
CA ARG A 680 -8.32 22.49 4.44
C ARG A 680 -7.43 23.74 4.25
N ARG A 681 -7.29 24.59 5.29
CA ARG A 681 -6.39 25.76 5.28
C ARG A 681 -5.14 25.54 6.15
N ASN A 682 -5.10 24.48 6.95
CA ASN A 682 -4.01 24.20 7.87
C ASN A 682 -2.85 23.47 7.18
N TYR A 683 -2.22 24.09 6.16
CA TYR A 683 -1.08 23.49 5.45
C TYR A 683 0.13 23.18 6.35
N GLN A 684 0.19 23.76 7.56
CA GLN A 684 1.17 23.39 8.60
C GLN A 684 1.01 21.95 9.10
N ILE A 685 -0.14 21.29 8.88
CA ILE A 685 -0.31 19.86 9.19
C ILE A 685 0.54 18.96 8.29
N LEU A 686 0.98 19.46 7.12
CA LEU A 686 1.84 18.76 6.17
C LEU A 686 3.33 18.97 6.46
N SER A 687 3.71 19.95 7.29
CA SER A 687 5.12 20.22 7.62
C SER A 687 5.62 19.31 8.75
N CYS A 688 5.96 18.07 8.42
CA CYS A 688 6.84 17.20 9.20
C CYS A 688 8.21 17.04 8.49
N GLN A 689 9.20 16.42 9.15
CA GLN A 689 10.50 16.18 8.52
C GLN A 689 10.41 15.01 7.53
N ALA A 690 10.38 15.31 6.23
CA ALA A 690 10.26 14.31 5.18
C ALA A 690 11.40 13.29 5.19
N GLN A 691 11.04 12.00 5.05
CA GLN A 691 12.02 10.93 4.93
C GLN A 691 12.87 11.07 3.67
N PRO A 692 14.16 10.69 3.67
CA PRO A 692 15.07 10.92 2.53
C PRO A 692 14.60 10.35 1.18
N PHE A 693 13.75 9.32 1.18
CA PHE A 693 13.16 8.73 -0.03
C PHE A 693 11.83 9.35 -0.46
N LEU A 694 11.17 10.12 0.41
CA LEU A 694 9.98 10.94 0.13
C LEU A 694 10.29 12.42 -0.09
N GLN A 695 11.57 12.83 -0.01
CA GLN A 695 12.02 14.21 -0.23
C GLN A 695 11.81 14.63 -1.68
N ARG A 696 10.58 15.00 -2.01
CA ARG A 696 10.23 15.53 -3.31
C ARG A 696 10.39 17.05 -3.32
N MET A 697 11.16 17.52 -4.29
CA MET A 697 11.14 18.92 -4.71
C MET A 697 9.72 19.32 -5.10
N SER A 698 9.02 19.98 -4.16
CA SER A 698 7.65 20.44 -4.37
C SER A 698 7.55 21.36 -5.59
N ILE A 699 6.70 20.95 -6.55
CA ILE A 699 6.31 21.73 -7.73
C ILE A 699 5.62 23.05 -7.31
N ILE A 700 5.09 23.10 -6.08
CA ILE A 700 4.39 24.23 -5.45
C ILE A 700 5.33 25.11 -4.61
N GLY A 701 6.59 24.72 -4.44
CA GLY A 701 7.53 25.30 -3.46
C GLY A 701 7.54 24.52 -2.14
N GLU A 702 8.67 24.53 -1.45
CA GLU A 702 9.03 23.60 -0.36
C GLU A 702 7.96 23.47 0.74
N PHE A 703 7.31 22.30 0.77
CA PHE A 703 6.39 21.82 1.82
C PHE A 703 6.60 20.31 2.01
N PHE A 704 7.85 19.92 2.24
CA PHE A 704 8.36 18.68 2.83
C PHE A 704 9.87 18.84 3.10
#